data_AF-A0A8H5VUB5-F1
#
_entry.id   AF-A0A8H5VUB5-F1
#
_cell.length_a   1.000
_cell.length_b   1.000
_cell.length_c   1.000
_cell.angle_alpha   90.00
_cell.angle_beta   90.00
_cell.angle_gamma   90.00
#
_symmetry.space_group_name_H-M   'P 1'
#
loop_
_entity.id
_entity.type
_entity.pdbx_description
1 polymer ?
#
loop_
_entity_poly.entity_id
_entity_poly.type
_entity_poly.pdbx_seq_one_letter_code
_entity_poly.pdbx_strand_id
1 'polypeptide(L)'
;MGFKDEIHLAHHHTQWAASQPDAVLSPIEGFRGIDKGDWNSGHASYIQGPWQSIVIKKDMGRFLEILATAVDDELQYAIPEYIKPKDGDEVDVYEAMKWIVAQVSSRFTVGLPLCRDKEYLKDSLAFADLFILNSGLLIYTPLLLKPLIGFLVTLPTRYRRWKIQKHIQPLYEERTKKLLNPGLYEKGEEPIDNLQMMMRYAISKHGNQVTPSQISDRLCLASLASFHQTAVAISNVLLNIAASDAEFNTVAVIQKEMADKDSVLRESMTTHGFGNRAMIRKVVAPDGLKTPDGHALPNGSTMSILSYPVHRDPDIYEDPEKFYPFRFSNMRTSPDGKDTNPTLSFVSTSQTYLPFGHGKHACLGRFLVDFEMEMILYHVLNRFDIELLPEHNGVRPESRHLFNQERLVVTSPEGLKEVLGQNSYDYVKPHLLRAMVGKILGYGLLLSAGDVHKLQRKNLMPAFSFRHIKELYPVFWSNAQELVHGIEKELKEESTSEIDIVDWASRASMDIIGSAGMGHEFRSLADPSIEDTMKMYGSMVKQSRGAKLLTVLQLVLPSIITDYLPFQRNMGVLPASKAARETSQRLINAKKVQMAAKEKLSPDIISTALESGHFTDEGLVDTMMTFLAAGHETSAAALTWTIFLLAKNHDIQDRLREEIRQNVDGLTDDVDAKRLDSLSYLHAVCQESLRLYAPIPFTVRDALKDTQILGTFIPKGTMVVLCLWAINRAHELWGPDADDFNPERWMAPGQANSGGSKSNYAFLTFLHGPRGCVGQKFSLAELMALTCVLVGRYRFDIDKDYEVRDITDGIVAKPKTLRDLLVLGIVADPAPFILGFKFSLEVFALLRASAFSYSSLFIQAIMSIADGSYARGDLLNGCKDIIPGLQNAYGYVPSLAAGIVFCLIFAATGIYHIVRSFQKRKATSYLLAISSYIELIGWIGRTWSSKCAYNKIAFLLQITTLVVAPIFVAAAIYVTLGYLIKAAGGGGLASGAANKGKDTKPGAKLMVSGIIFQLVSMTDFCTLFAIFVLRTRGRELTKGQRFVIYATITSVVFVYIRCIYRTVELLEGWDGKLMKTEGYFIGLDGVCIAVAILVFCIFDPAVLLDHDKQPELSFNELNIGSAK
;
A
#
# COMPACT_ATOMS: atom_id res chain seq x y z
N MET A 1 1.55 -0.90 -3.70
CA MET A 1 0.95 -0.72 -5.04
C MET A 1 0.99 0.71 -5.55
N GLY A 2 1.67 1.64 -4.85
CA GLY A 2 1.57 3.06 -5.19
C GLY A 2 0.29 3.72 -4.67
N PHE A 3 -0.43 3.09 -3.73
CA PHE A 3 -1.42 3.79 -2.92
C PHE A 3 -0.69 4.89 -2.16
N LYS A 4 -1.23 6.11 -2.25
CA LYS A 4 -0.71 7.30 -1.59
C LYS A 4 -1.69 7.69 -0.51
N ASP A 5 -1.17 8.15 0.62
CA ASP A 5 -2.01 8.79 1.62
C ASP A 5 -2.46 10.14 1.05
N GLU A 6 -3.75 10.24 0.75
CA GLU A 6 -4.40 11.49 0.41
C GLU A 6 -5.14 12.03 1.63
N ILE A 7 -4.79 13.24 2.03
CA ILE A 7 -5.36 13.92 3.19
C ILE A 7 -6.18 15.11 2.69
N HIS A 8 -7.48 15.12 3.01
CA HIS A 8 -8.36 16.23 2.70
C HIS A 8 -8.53 17.07 3.95
N LEU A 9 -8.07 18.31 3.90
CA LEU A 9 -8.23 19.25 5.01
C LEU A 9 -9.51 20.06 4.82
N ALA A 10 -10.18 20.34 5.94
CA ALA A 10 -11.26 21.31 5.99
C ALA A 10 -10.77 22.71 5.59
N HIS A 11 -11.68 23.54 5.09
CA HIS A 11 -11.33 24.80 4.44
C HIS A 11 -10.70 25.84 5.37
N HIS A 12 -10.94 25.77 6.69
CA HIS A 12 -10.29 26.65 7.67
C HIS A 12 -8.76 26.48 7.74
N HIS A 13 -8.25 25.33 7.27
CA HIS A 13 -6.81 25.10 7.13
C HIS A 13 -6.19 25.80 5.92
N THR A 14 -6.98 26.45 5.05
CA THR A 14 -6.47 27.07 3.80
C THR A 14 -5.35 28.06 4.05
N GLN A 15 -5.54 28.98 5.00
CA GLN A 15 -4.55 30.02 5.28
C GLN A 15 -3.24 29.43 5.83
N TRP A 16 -3.36 28.47 6.75
CA TRP A 16 -2.22 27.75 7.30
C TRP A 16 -1.45 27.01 6.19
N ALA A 17 -2.14 26.24 5.36
CA ALA A 17 -1.52 25.48 4.26
C ALA A 17 -0.85 26.41 3.24
N ALA A 18 -1.45 27.59 2.96
CA ALA A 18 -0.87 28.59 2.07
C ALA A 18 0.41 29.25 2.64
N SER A 19 0.49 29.38 3.96
CA SER A 19 1.64 29.99 4.66
C SER A 19 2.86 29.09 4.73
N GLN A 20 2.71 27.78 4.54
CA GLN A 20 3.81 26.82 4.70
C GLN A 20 4.96 27.06 3.68
N PRO A 21 6.22 26.88 4.09
CA PRO A 21 7.35 26.86 3.17
C PRO A 21 7.27 25.71 2.16
N ASP A 22 7.73 25.93 0.93
CA ASP A 22 7.68 24.91 -0.13
C ASP A 22 8.59 23.70 0.18
N ALA A 23 9.60 23.90 1.03
CA ALA A 23 10.49 22.85 1.55
C ALA A 23 9.84 21.95 2.61
N VAL A 24 8.66 22.34 3.12
CA VAL A 24 7.85 21.57 4.08
C VAL A 24 6.63 21.01 3.37
N LEU A 25 5.95 21.85 2.60
CA LEU A 25 4.70 21.55 1.93
C LEU A 25 4.76 22.02 0.46
N SER A 26 5.14 21.10 -0.44
CA SER A 26 5.54 21.44 -1.81
C SER A 26 4.36 21.39 -2.80
N PRO A 27 4.02 22.50 -3.48
CA PRO A 27 3.08 22.49 -4.60
C PRO A 27 3.64 21.75 -5.81
N ILE A 28 4.92 21.95 -6.13
CA ILE A 28 5.57 21.38 -7.32
C ILE A 28 5.53 19.85 -7.24
N GLU A 29 5.90 19.27 -6.10
CA GLU A 29 5.85 17.82 -5.92
C GLU A 29 4.42 17.28 -5.85
N GLY A 30 3.47 18.09 -5.38
CA GLY A 30 2.03 17.79 -5.43
C GLY A 30 1.54 17.64 -6.88
N PHE A 31 1.71 18.67 -7.70
CA PHE A 31 1.32 18.67 -9.11
C PHE A 31 2.08 17.63 -9.93
N ARG A 32 3.41 17.51 -9.76
CA ARG A 32 4.21 16.43 -10.36
C ARG A 32 3.66 15.03 -10.03
N GLY A 33 3.12 14.89 -8.82
CA GLY A 33 2.47 13.68 -8.34
C GLY A 33 1.16 13.33 -9.05
N ILE A 34 0.40 14.32 -9.52
CA ILE A 34 -0.92 14.19 -10.16
C ILE A 34 -0.79 14.20 -11.69
N ASP A 35 -0.15 15.23 -12.24
CA ASP A 35 -0.01 15.46 -13.67
C ASP A 35 0.98 14.50 -14.33
N LYS A 36 1.75 13.76 -13.51
CA LYS A 36 2.78 12.81 -13.96
C LYS A 36 3.68 13.40 -15.03
N GLY A 37 3.92 14.70 -14.98
CA GLY A 37 4.44 15.42 -16.13
C GLY A 37 5.87 14.99 -16.49
N ASP A 38 6.63 14.37 -15.59
CA ASP A 38 7.90 13.70 -15.90
C ASP A 38 7.78 12.71 -17.09
N TRP A 39 6.63 12.06 -17.24
CA TRP A 39 6.34 11.10 -18.31
C TRP A 39 5.87 11.80 -19.57
N ASN A 40 5.00 12.80 -19.43
CA ASN A 40 4.33 13.45 -20.56
C ASN A 40 5.17 14.57 -21.21
N SER A 41 5.93 15.34 -20.41
CA SER A 41 6.68 16.52 -20.85
C SER A 41 8.08 16.20 -21.38
N GLY A 42 8.50 14.93 -21.37
CA GLY A 42 9.82 14.49 -21.84
C GLY A 42 10.95 14.64 -20.83
N HIS A 43 10.91 15.62 -19.93
CA HIS A 43 11.89 15.75 -18.85
C HIS A 43 11.32 16.48 -17.61
N ALA A 44 11.64 15.98 -16.41
CA ALA A 44 11.12 16.53 -15.15
C ALA A 44 11.50 18.01 -14.89
N SER A 45 12.62 18.46 -15.46
CA SER A 45 13.12 19.84 -15.29
C SER A 45 12.20 20.91 -15.87
N TYR A 46 11.32 20.57 -16.82
CA TYR A 46 10.39 21.53 -17.42
C TYR A 46 9.26 21.92 -16.46
N ILE A 47 8.98 21.07 -15.47
CA ILE A 47 7.98 21.30 -14.41
C ILE A 47 8.63 21.94 -13.20
N GLN A 48 9.83 21.48 -12.82
CA GLN A 48 10.54 22.00 -11.65
C GLN A 48 11.10 23.42 -11.86
N GLY A 49 11.43 23.79 -13.09
CA GLY A 49 11.85 25.14 -13.45
C GLY A 49 11.00 25.72 -14.59
N PRO A 50 9.74 26.12 -14.34
CA PRO A 50 8.79 26.53 -15.37
C PRO A 50 9.10 27.97 -15.85
N TRP A 51 9.87 28.10 -16.93
CA TRP A 51 10.24 29.41 -17.49
C TRP A 51 9.01 30.24 -17.84
N GLN A 52 7.99 29.62 -18.43
CA GLN A 52 6.71 30.22 -18.78
C GLN A 52 6.08 30.96 -17.58
N SER A 53 6.07 30.33 -16.40
CA SER A 53 5.48 30.94 -15.20
C SER A 53 6.34 32.08 -14.64
N ILE A 54 7.67 31.95 -14.74
CA ILE A 54 8.62 32.98 -14.28
C ILE A 54 8.50 34.24 -15.13
N VAL A 55 8.46 34.10 -16.46
CA VAL A 55 8.37 35.25 -17.38
C VAL A 55 7.00 35.92 -17.29
N ILE A 56 5.92 35.15 -17.23
CA ILE A 56 4.56 35.69 -17.07
C ILE A 56 4.47 36.49 -15.77
N LYS A 57 4.93 35.95 -14.65
CA LYS A 57 4.87 36.64 -13.34
C LYS A 57 5.62 37.98 -13.35
N LYS A 58 6.72 38.09 -14.11
CA LYS A 58 7.54 39.29 -14.16
C LYS A 58 6.91 40.41 -15.00
N ASP A 59 6.30 40.05 -16.13
CA ASP A 59 5.89 41.04 -17.14
C ASP A 59 4.35 41.09 -17.37
N MET A 60 3.55 40.46 -16.50
CA MET A 60 2.08 40.28 -16.66
C MET A 60 1.31 41.57 -16.95
N GLY A 61 1.62 42.67 -16.26
CA GLY A 61 0.89 43.94 -16.44
C GLY A 61 1.09 44.57 -17.82
N ARG A 62 2.31 44.53 -18.35
CA ARG A 62 2.62 45.00 -19.72
C ARG A 62 2.01 44.10 -20.79
N PHE A 63 1.74 42.85 -20.42
CA PHE A 63 1.17 41.83 -21.29
C PHE A 63 -0.32 42.06 -21.54
N LEU A 64 -1.12 42.26 -20.49
CA LEU A 64 -2.58 42.29 -20.60
C LEU A 64 -3.12 43.39 -21.55
N GLU A 65 -2.57 44.60 -21.51
CA GLU A 65 -3.03 45.72 -22.35
C GLU A 65 -2.82 45.48 -23.85
N ILE A 66 -1.69 44.90 -24.24
CA ILE A 66 -1.35 44.65 -25.65
C ILE A 66 -2.06 43.39 -26.18
N LEU A 67 -2.23 42.39 -25.31
CA LEU A 67 -2.93 41.17 -25.64
C LEU A 67 -4.40 41.37 -25.90
N ALA A 68 -5.02 42.37 -25.27
CA ALA A 68 -6.43 42.60 -25.39
C ALA A 68 -6.89 42.78 -26.83
N THR A 69 -6.21 43.67 -27.55
CA THR A 69 -6.47 43.93 -28.98
C THR A 69 -6.15 42.72 -29.85
N ALA A 70 -5.10 41.97 -29.53
CA ALA A 70 -4.69 40.81 -30.32
C ALA A 70 -5.65 39.61 -30.16
N VAL A 71 -6.20 39.43 -28.97
CA VAL A 71 -7.21 38.42 -28.65
C VAL A 71 -8.56 38.80 -29.27
N ASP A 72 -8.95 40.07 -29.24
CA ASP A 72 -10.16 40.55 -29.91
C ASP A 72 -10.12 40.25 -31.41
N ASP A 73 -9.03 40.63 -32.09
CA ASP A 73 -8.79 40.34 -33.50
C ASP A 73 -8.90 38.84 -33.80
N GLU A 74 -8.36 38.00 -32.91
CA GLU A 74 -8.39 36.55 -33.10
C GLU A 74 -9.79 35.96 -32.88
N LEU A 75 -10.56 36.45 -31.91
CA LEU A 75 -11.93 36.01 -31.66
C LEU A 75 -12.86 36.32 -32.82
N GLN A 76 -12.66 37.46 -33.50
CA GLN A 76 -13.42 37.82 -34.69
C GLN A 76 -13.23 36.81 -35.83
N TYR A 77 -12.08 36.11 -35.87
CA TYR A 77 -11.79 35.05 -36.83
C TYR A 77 -12.19 33.66 -36.33
N ALA A 78 -11.90 33.33 -35.07
CA ALA A 78 -12.09 31.99 -34.52
C ALA A 78 -13.58 31.63 -34.34
N ILE A 79 -14.41 32.58 -33.87
CA ILE A 79 -15.82 32.30 -33.57
C ILE A 79 -16.60 31.90 -34.84
N PRO A 80 -16.58 32.65 -35.95
CA PRO A 80 -17.28 32.24 -37.18
C PRO A 80 -16.76 30.94 -37.81
N GLU A 81 -15.51 30.56 -37.55
CA GLU A 81 -14.92 29.33 -38.07
C GLU A 81 -15.46 28.09 -37.35
N TYR A 82 -15.60 28.17 -36.02
CA TYR A 82 -15.95 27.02 -35.18
C TYR A 82 -17.42 26.99 -34.75
N ILE A 83 -18.11 28.13 -34.75
CA ILE A 83 -19.56 28.21 -34.56
C ILE A 83 -20.15 28.62 -35.91
N LYS A 84 -20.62 27.63 -36.67
CA LYS A 84 -21.17 27.86 -38.01
C LYS A 84 -22.65 28.19 -37.89
N PRO A 85 -23.09 29.37 -38.32
CA PRO A 85 -24.48 29.76 -38.25
C PRO A 85 -25.29 29.01 -39.32
N LYS A 86 -26.13 28.07 -38.88
CA LYS A 86 -27.41 27.80 -39.53
C LYS A 86 -28.48 27.74 -38.45
N ASP A 87 -29.65 28.29 -38.73
CA ASP A 87 -30.78 28.24 -37.80
C ASP A 87 -31.10 26.77 -37.47
N GLY A 88 -30.99 26.42 -36.18
CA GLY A 88 -31.28 25.09 -35.67
C GLY A 88 -30.15 24.04 -35.78
N ASP A 89 -28.94 24.41 -36.20
CA ASP A 89 -27.79 23.49 -36.13
C ASP A 89 -27.35 23.29 -34.67
N GLU A 90 -27.26 22.04 -34.24
CA GLU A 90 -26.79 21.66 -32.90
C GLU A 90 -25.28 21.92 -32.79
N VAL A 91 -24.85 22.61 -31.74
CA VAL A 91 -23.43 22.89 -31.47
C VAL A 91 -22.98 22.14 -30.23
N ASP A 92 -21.95 21.31 -30.37
CA ASP A 92 -21.21 20.81 -29.22
C ASP A 92 -20.39 21.98 -28.63
N VAL A 93 -20.95 22.59 -27.58
CA VAL A 93 -20.37 23.77 -26.92
C VAL A 93 -18.95 23.47 -26.42
N TYR A 94 -18.67 22.26 -25.94
CA TYR A 94 -17.33 21.94 -25.45
C TYR A 94 -16.32 21.81 -26.59
N GLU A 95 -16.66 21.10 -27.66
CA GLU A 95 -15.79 21.00 -28.83
C GLU A 95 -15.55 22.38 -29.48
N ALA A 96 -16.58 23.21 -29.65
CA ALA A 96 -16.43 24.55 -30.19
C ALA A 96 -15.53 25.42 -29.31
N MET A 97 -15.78 25.45 -28.00
CA MET A 97 -14.97 26.25 -27.06
C MET A 97 -13.53 25.75 -26.97
N LYS A 98 -13.27 24.44 -27.04
CA LYS A 98 -11.90 23.90 -27.09
C LYS A 98 -11.11 24.48 -28.25
N TRP A 99 -11.69 24.52 -29.45
CA TRP A 99 -11.01 25.05 -30.63
C TRP A 99 -10.82 26.56 -30.57
N ILE A 100 -11.85 27.31 -30.16
CA ILE A 100 -11.78 28.76 -29.99
C ILE A 100 -10.71 29.12 -28.98
N VAL A 101 -10.75 28.53 -27.78
CA VAL A 101 -9.76 28.77 -26.72
C VAL A 101 -8.37 28.35 -27.18
N ALA A 102 -8.20 27.19 -27.83
CA ALA A 102 -6.88 26.78 -28.31
C ALA A 102 -6.28 27.80 -29.29
N GLN A 103 -7.06 28.35 -30.21
CA GLN A 103 -6.63 29.36 -31.17
C GLN A 103 -6.32 30.70 -30.47
N VAL A 104 -7.22 31.17 -29.62
CA VAL A 104 -7.10 32.45 -28.90
C VAL A 104 -5.95 32.42 -27.90
N SER A 105 -5.86 31.39 -27.07
CA SER A 105 -4.71 31.18 -26.19
C SER A 105 -3.41 30.98 -27.00
N SER A 106 -3.45 30.40 -28.21
CA SER A 106 -2.26 30.31 -29.07
C SER A 106 -1.79 31.66 -29.59
N ARG A 107 -2.70 32.64 -29.75
CA ARG A 107 -2.33 34.03 -30.06
C ARG A 107 -1.39 34.59 -29.00
N PHE A 108 -1.64 34.25 -27.73
CA PHE A 108 -0.79 34.61 -26.60
C PHE A 108 0.49 33.76 -26.51
N THR A 109 0.40 32.45 -26.73
CA THR A 109 1.55 31.57 -26.47
C THR A 109 2.59 31.58 -27.60
N VAL A 110 2.16 31.62 -28.86
CA VAL A 110 3.05 31.55 -30.04
C VAL A 110 2.90 32.70 -31.05
N GLY A 111 1.78 33.42 -31.02
CA GLY A 111 1.51 34.50 -31.96
C GLY A 111 1.28 34.03 -33.41
N LEU A 112 1.33 34.97 -34.36
CA LEU A 112 1.18 34.67 -35.78
C LEU A 112 2.50 34.14 -36.39
N PRO A 113 2.42 33.29 -37.43
CA PRO A 113 1.20 32.73 -38.04
C PRO A 113 0.65 31.49 -37.33
N LEU A 114 1.39 30.90 -36.39
CA LEU A 114 1.09 29.58 -35.82
C LEU A 114 -0.24 29.49 -35.07
N CYS A 115 -0.71 30.57 -34.44
CA CYS A 115 -2.02 30.59 -33.80
C CYS A 115 -3.19 30.30 -34.76
N ARG A 116 -3.01 30.49 -36.08
CA ARG A 116 -3.99 30.17 -37.13
C ARG A 116 -3.66 28.90 -37.91
N ASP A 117 -2.56 28.23 -37.60
CA ASP A 117 -2.16 26.97 -38.24
C ASP A 117 -3.00 25.81 -37.67
N LYS A 118 -3.92 25.30 -38.48
CA LYS A 118 -4.84 24.22 -38.10
C LYS A 118 -4.12 22.92 -37.73
N GLU A 119 -2.98 22.61 -38.33
CA GLU A 119 -2.21 21.42 -37.97
C GLU A 119 -1.52 21.59 -36.62
N TYR A 120 -0.93 22.77 -36.37
CA TYR A 120 -0.35 23.11 -35.07
C TYR A 120 -1.39 23.06 -33.94
N LEU A 121 -2.56 23.68 -34.14
CA LEU A 121 -3.65 23.68 -33.15
C LEU A 121 -4.16 22.27 -32.89
N LYS A 122 -4.36 21.48 -33.94
CA LYS A 122 -4.79 20.07 -33.84
C LYS A 122 -3.81 19.23 -33.03
N ASP A 123 -2.51 19.36 -33.29
CA ASP A 123 -1.50 18.59 -32.56
C ASP A 123 -1.35 19.08 -31.12
N SER A 124 -1.51 20.38 -30.86
CA SER A 124 -1.47 20.98 -29.51
C SER A 124 -2.66 20.54 -28.65
N LEU A 125 -3.88 20.56 -29.20
CA LEU A 125 -5.09 20.03 -28.56
C LEU A 125 -4.95 18.53 -28.29
N ALA A 126 -4.53 17.75 -29.31
CA ALA A 126 -4.32 16.31 -29.13
C ALA A 126 -3.27 16.00 -28.06
N PHE A 127 -2.20 16.80 -27.97
CA PHE A 127 -1.24 16.70 -26.89
C PHE A 127 -1.89 16.95 -25.52
N ALA A 128 -2.70 18.01 -25.39
CA ALA A 128 -3.37 18.35 -24.13
C ALA A 128 -4.32 17.24 -23.67
N ASP A 129 -5.18 16.73 -24.56
CA ASP A 129 -6.11 15.64 -24.26
C ASP A 129 -5.37 14.36 -23.84
N LEU A 130 -4.34 13.97 -24.60
CA LEU A 130 -3.53 12.79 -24.29
C LEU A 130 -2.76 12.97 -22.98
N PHE A 131 -2.29 14.18 -22.66
CA PHE A 131 -1.59 14.45 -21.40
C PHE A 131 -2.49 14.13 -20.20
N ILE A 132 -3.73 14.63 -20.20
CA ILE A 132 -4.69 14.40 -19.10
C ILE A 132 -5.03 12.91 -18.99
N LEU A 133 -5.33 12.26 -20.12
CA LEU A 133 -5.64 10.83 -20.16
C LEU A 133 -4.48 9.97 -19.62
N ASN A 134 -3.26 10.25 -20.07
CA ASN A 134 -2.06 9.55 -19.62
C ASN A 134 -1.82 9.75 -18.12
N SER A 135 -2.04 10.96 -17.61
CA SER A 135 -1.86 11.28 -16.19
C SER A 135 -2.78 10.44 -15.33
N GLY A 136 -4.07 10.35 -15.69
CA GLY A 136 -5.04 9.48 -15.03
C GLY A 136 -4.61 8.02 -15.01
N LEU A 137 -4.23 7.46 -16.16
CA LEU A 137 -3.78 6.06 -16.26
C LEU A 137 -2.51 5.79 -15.44
N LEU A 138 -1.56 6.73 -15.46
CA LEU A 138 -0.30 6.62 -14.74
C LEU A 138 -0.43 6.84 -13.23
N ILE A 139 -1.47 7.51 -12.74
CA ILE A 139 -1.78 7.57 -11.30
C ILE A 139 -2.06 6.17 -10.76
N TYR A 140 -2.91 5.39 -11.47
CA TYR A 140 -3.32 4.05 -11.04
C TYR A 140 -2.33 2.94 -11.40
N THR A 141 -1.33 3.24 -12.22
CA THR A 141 -0.30 2.27 -12.63
C THR A 141 0.66 1.92 -11.49
N PRO A 142 0.79 0.62 -11.10
CA PRO A 142 1.73 0.17 -10.07
C PRO A 142 3.18 0.56 -10.37
N LEU A 143 3.95 0.91 -9.33
CA LEU A 143 5.34 1.38 -9.46
C LEU A 143 6.24 0.49 -10.32
N LEU A 144 6.12 -0.84 -10.19
CA LEU A 144 6.93 -1.80 -10.95
C LEU A 144 6.63 -1.81 -12.45
N LEU A 145 5.35 -1.62 -12.83
CA LEU A 145 4.94 -1.59 -14.23
C LEU A 145 5.07 -0.19 -14.85
N LYS A 146 5.23 0.84 -14.01
CA LYS A 146 5.27 2.23 -14.42
C LYS A 146 6.33 2.54 -15.49
N PRO A 147 7.55 1.97 -15.47
CA PRO A 147 8.52 2.19 -16.54
C PRO A 147 8.04 1.69 -17.91
N LEU A 148 7.43 0.51 -17.96
CA LEU A 148 6.94 -0.10 -19.20
C LEU A 148 5.66 0.58 -19.69
N ILE A 149 4.65 0.66 -18.82
CA ILE A 149 3.35 1.25 -19.14
C ILE A 149 3.52 2.74 -19.42
N GLY A 150 4.31 3.47 -18.62
CA GLY A 150 4.62 4.87 -18.84
C GLY A 150 5.30 5.13 -20.18
N PHE A 151 6.20 4.25 -20.62
CA PHE A 151 6.77 4.33 -21.96
C PHE A 151 5.71 4.16 -23.04
N LEU A 152 4.89 3.10 -22.98
CA LEU A 152 3.88 2.77 -24.00
C LEU A 152 2.77 3.84 -24.08
N VAL A 153 2.23 4.24 -22.94
CA VAL A 153 1.13 5.21 -22.81
C VAL A 153 1.55 6.59 -23.31
N THR A 154 2.83 6.95 -23.20
CA THR A 154 3.33 8.25 -23.66
C THR A 154 3.82 8.26 -25.11
N LEU A 155 3.77 7.14 -25.85
CA LEU A 155 4.14 7.14 -27.28
C LEU A 155 3.31 8.14 -28.11
N PRO A 156 1.98 8.22 -27.94
CA PRO A 156 1.18 9.22 -28.67
C PRO A 156 1.56 10.65 -28.32
N THR A 157 1.78 10.98 -27.03
CA THR A 157 2.19 12.35 -26.63
C THR A 157 3.58 12.69 -27.15
N ARG A 158 4.52 11.75 -27.16
CA ARG A 158 5.85 11.93 -27.78
C ARG A 158 5.74 12.25 -29.27
N TYR A 159 4.87 11.55 -29.99
CA TYR A 159 4.63 11.81 -31.41
C TYR A 159 4.02 13.20 -31.65
N ARG A 160 3.02 13.61 -30.84
CA ARG A 160 2.43 14.96 -30.93
C ARG A 160 3.47 16.04 -30.63
N ARG A 161 4.27 15.89 -29.57
CA ARG A 161 5.35 16.84 -29.24
C ARG A 161 6.37 16.98 -30.38
N TRP A 162 6.76 15.88 -31.01
CA TRP A 162 7.65 15.93 -32.17
C TRP A 162 7.05 16.71 -33.35
N LYS A 163 5.74 16.57 -33.61
CA LYS A 163 5.06 17.38 -34.63
C LYS A 163 5.03 18.86 -34.24
N ILE A 164 4.61 19.17 -33.01
CA ILE A 164 4.57 20.54 -32.50
C ILE A 164 5.95 21.21 -32.61
N GLN A 165 7.03 20.48 -32.28
CA GLN A 165 8.40 20.96 -32.46
C GLN A 165 8.68 21.35 -33.92
N LYS A 166 8.23 20.56 -34.90
CA LYS A 166 8.42 20.88 -36.32
C LYS A 166 7.72 22.17 -36.74
N HIS A 167 6.54 22.46 -36.22
CA HIS A 167 5.84 23.73 -36.49
C HIS A 167 6.56 24.92 -35.84
N ILE A 168 7.08 24.74 -34.61
CA ILE A 168 7.76 25.81 -33.86
C ILE A 168 9.17 26.09 -34.41
N GLN A 169 9.86 25.09 -34.95
CA GLN A 169 11.27 25.19 -35.27
C GLN A 169 11.63 26.33 -36.25
N PRO A 170 10.92 26.54 -37.38
CA PRO A 170 11.20 27.67 -38.28
C PRO A 170 11.08 29.02 -37.58
N LEU A 171 10.02 29.19 -36.78
CA LEU A 171 9.77 30.43 -36.03
C LEU A 171 10.83 30.66 -34.94
N TYR A 172 11.26 29.59 -34.28
CA TYR A 172 12.34 29.63 -33.29
C TYR A 172 13.68 30.05 -33.91
N GLU A 173 14.05 29.47 -35.06
CA GLU A 173 15.30 29.79 -35.75
C GLU A 173 15.32 31.25 -36.21
N GLU A 174 14.23 31.74 -36.79
CA GLU A 174 14.07 33.14 -37.20
C GLU A 174 14.22 34.10 -36.01
N ARG A 175 13.44 33.88 -34.95
CA ARG A 175 13.42 34.75 -33.76
C ARG A 175 14.73 34.72 -32.99
N THR A 176 15.41 33.57 -32.93
CA THR A 176 16.75 33.45 -32.32
C THR A 176 17.75 34.33 -33.07
N LYS A 177 17.72 34.31 -34.40
CA LYS A 177 18.62 35.15 -35.22
C LYS A 177 18.39 36.65 -34.97
N LYS A 178 17.12 37.08 -34.87
CA LYS A 178 16.75 38.48 -34.55
C LYS A 178 17.11 38.87 -33.11
N LEU A 179 16.92 37.98 -32.13
CA LEU A 179 17.30 38.23 -30.73
C LEU A 179 18.82 38.36 -30.51
N LEU A 180 19.63 37.59 -31.26
CA LEU A 180 21.09 37.70 -31.20
C LEU A 180 21.63 38.92 -31.94
N ASN A 181 20.84 39.49 -32.86
CA ASN A 181 21.19 40.70 -33.62
C ASN A 181 20.03 41.71 -33.57
N PRO A 182 19.86 42.45 -32.47
CA PRO A 182 18.68 43.29 -32.25
C PRO A 182 18.44 44.35 -33.35
N GLY A 183 19.47 44.74 -34.11
CA GLY A 183 19.33 45.63 -35.27
C GLY A 183 18.57 45.03 -36.45
N LEU A 184 18.20 43.75 -36.40
CA LEU A 184 17.30 43.09 -37.36
C LEU A 184 15.81 43.29 -37.04
N TYR A 185 15.46 43.86 -35.89
CA TYR A 185 14.08 44.25 -35.60
C TYR A 185 13.80 45.66 -36.12
N GLU A 186 12.74 45.82 -36.91
CA GLU A 186 12.16 47.12 -37.18
C GLU A 186 11.48 47.68 -35.92
N LYS A 187 11.34 49.01 -35.85
CA LYS A 187 10.80 49.68 -34.66
C LYS A 187 9.35 49.26 -34.42
N GLY A 188 9.12 48.48 -33.35
CA GLY A 188 7.81 47.96 -32.98
C GLY A 188 7.47 46.57 -33.55
N GLU A 189 8.41 45.93 -34.25
CA GLU A 189 8.20 44.63 -34.91
C GLU A 189 8.39 43.43 -33.96
N GLU A 190 8.99 43.61 -32.77
CA GLU A 190 9.26 42.50 -31.88
C GLU A 190 7.95 41.89 -31.33
N PRO A 191 7.71 40.57 -31.51
CA PRO A 191 6.52 39.91 -30.99
C PRO A 191 6.42 39.98 -29.46
N ILE A 192 5.21 40.13 -28.93
CA ILE A 192 4.96 40.18 -27.48
C ILE A 192 4.11 38.96 -27.08
N ASP A 193 4.64 37.78 -27.40
CA ASP A 193 4.04 36.47 -27.07
C ASP A 193 4.93 35.68 -26.11
N ASN A 194 4.36 34.64 -25.50
CA ASN A 194 5.07 33.87 -24.47
C ASN A 194 6.33 33.17 -25.02
N LEU A 195 6.30 32.71 -26.27
CA LEU A 195 7.47 32.13 -26.95
C LEU A 195 8.63 33.12 -27.02
N GLN A 196 8.40 34.35 -27.49
CA GLN A 196 9.43 35.39 -27.60
C GLN A 196 10.06 35.69 -26.23
N MET A 197 9.24 35.83 -25.19
CA MET A 197 9.74 36.07 -23.84
C MET A 197 10.58 34.92 -23.30
N MET A 198 10.09 33.68 -23.47
CA MET A 198 10.81 32.50 -23.02
C MET A 198 12.16 32.39 -23.72
N MET A 199 12.23 32.71 -25.01
CA MET A 199 13.48 32.75 -25.78
C MET A 199 14.42 33.85 -25.27
N ARG A 200 13.92 35.05 -24.99
CA ARG A 200 14.73 36.13 -24.39
C ARG A 200 15.26 35.74 -23.01
N TYR A 201 14.42 35.17 -22.16
CA TYR A 201 14.82 34.66 -20.85
C TYR A 201 15.88 33.57 -20.97
N ALA A 202 15.65 32.60 -21.86
CA ALA A 202 16.57 31.52 -22.17
C ALA A 202 17.95 32.03 -22.60
N ILE A 203 18.02 32.95 -23.57
CA ILE A 203 19.27 33.56 -24.03
C ILE A 203 19.97 34.31 -22.89
N SER A 204 19.22 35.06 -22.07
CA SER A 204 19.80 35.83 -20.97
C SER A 204 20.41 34.97 -19.85
N LYS A 205 19.89 33.75 -19.64
CA LYS A 205 20.30 32.86 -18.54
C LYS A 205 21.22 31.72 -18.98
N HIS A 206 21.06 31.24 -20.20
CA HIS A 206 21.69 30.04 -20.72
C HIS A 206 22.48 30.28 -22.03
N GLY A 207 22.52 31.52 -22.53
CA GLY A 207 23.13 31.84 -23.81
C GLY A 207 22.40 31.17 -24.98
N ASN A 208 23.11 30.95 -26.09
CA ASN A 208 22.56 30.32 -27.29
C ASN A 208 22.57 28.77 -27.25
N GLN A 209 22.52 28.18 -26.04
CA GLN A 209 22.62 26.71 -25.86
C GLN A 209 21.26 26.01 -25.80
N VAL A 210 20.16 26.75 -25.95
CA VAL A 210 18.80 26.20 -25.84
C VAL A 210 18.37 25.60 -27.18
N THR A 211 17.81 24.39 -27.13
CA THR A 211 17.36 23.68 -28.34
C THR A 211 15.89 23.99 -28.67
N PRO A 212 15.47 23.89 -29.96
CA PRO A 212 14.06 24.00 -30.34
C PRO A 212 13.15 23.02 -29.58
N SER A 213 13.64 21.81 -29.29
CA SER A 213 12.91 20.80 -28.51
C SER A 213 12.65 21.23 -27.07
N GLN A 214 13.63 21.84 -26.39
CA GLN A 214 13.46 22.31 -25.01
C GLN A 214 12.42 23.42 -24.91
N ILE A 215 12.41 24.36 -25.86
CA ILE A 215 11.41 25.43 -25.90
C ILE A 215 10.04 24.88 -26.28
N SER A 216 9.97 23.97 -27.26
CA SER A 216 8.72 23.34 -27.69
C SER A 216 8.05 22.54 -26.57
N ASP A 217 8.79 21.73 -25.83
CA ASP A 217 8.24 20.94 -24.70
C ASP A 217 7.69 21.84 -23.58
N ARG A 218 8.38 22.96 -23.28
CA ARG A 218 7.92 23.96 -22.30
C ARG A 218 6.67 24.68 -22.76
N LEU A 219 6.60 25.00 -24.04
CA LEU A 219 5.44 25.63 -24.66
C LEU A 219 4.23 24.70 -24.67
N CYS A 220 4.41 23.40 -24.93
CA CYS A 220 3.35 22.40 -24.83
C CYS A 220 2.70 22.39 -23.43
N LEU A 221 3.51 22.54 -22.36
CA LEU A 221 3.01 22.64 -20.99
C LEU A 221 2.25 23.95 -20.73
N ALA A 222 2.71 25.07 -21.32
CA ALA A 222 2.00 26.35 -21.24
C ALA A 222 0.64 26.31 -21.97
N SER A 223 0.60 25.68 -23.15
CA SER A 223 -0.62 25.46 -23.93
C SER A 223 -1.61 24.54 -23.21
N LEU A 224 -1.14 23.43 -22.60
CA LEU A 224 -1.99 22.56 -21.79
C LEU A 224 -2.72 23.33 -20.68
N ALA A 225 -1.99 24.19 -19.96
CA ALA A 225 -2.55 24.95 -18.84
C ALA A 225 -3.58 26.00 -19.27
N SER A 226 -3.48 26.53 -20.50
CA SER A 226 -4.37 27.57 -21.02
C SER A 226 -5.60 27.00 -21.75
N PHE A 227 -5.50 25.83 -22.39
CA PHE A 227 -6.59 25.34 -23.24
C PHE A 227 -7.72 24.66 -22.45
N HIS A 228 -7.38 23.61 -21.70
CA HIS A 228 -8.40 22.68 -21.19
C HIS A 228 -9.25 23.30 -20.07
N GLN A 229 -8.64 24.02 -19.11
CA GLN A 229 -9.38 24.60 -17.98
C GLN A 229 -10.31 25.73 -18.44
N THR A 230 -9.83 26.61 -19.32
CA THR A 230 -10.62 27.73 -19.85
C THR A 230 -11.78 27.21 -20.72
N ALA A 231 -11.54 26.22 -21.59
CA ALA A 231 -12.60 25.61 -22.41
C ALA A 231 -13.71 24.99 -21.54
N VAL A 232 -13.35 24.23 -20.50
CA VAL A 232 -14.34 23.68 -19.56
C VAL A 232 -15.11 24.80 -18.85
N ALA A 233 -14.41 25.83 -18.35
CA ALA A 233 -15.04 26.92 -17.63
C ALA A 233 -16.05 27.68 -18.49
N ILE A 234 -15.66 28.06 -19.72
CA ILE A 234 -16.53 28.87 -20.58
C ILE A 234 -17.72 28.05 -21.12
N SER A 235 -17.53 26.76 -21.40
CA SER A 235 -18.66 25.87 -21.73
C SER A 235 -19.66 25.78 -20.59
N ASN A 236 -19.20 25.68 -19.33
CA ASN A 236 -20.08 25.67 -18.17
C ASN A 236 -20.81 27.00 -17.98
N VAL A 237 -20.15 28.14 -18.22
CA VAL A 237 -20.79 29.46 -18.18
C VAL A 237 -21.92 29.54 -19.21
N LEU A 238 -21.67 29.16 -20.46
CA LEU A 238 -22.68 29.21 -21.52
C LEU A 238 -23.88 28.29 -21.22
N LEU A 239 -23.63 27.09 -20.69
CA LEU A 239 -24.70 26.18 -20.27
C LEU A 239 -25.51 26.72 -19.09
N ASN A 240 -24.86 27.38 -18.11
CA ASN A 240 -25.55 28.00 -16.98
C ASN A 240 -26.43 29.17 -17.44
N ILE A 241 -25.93 30.00 -18.36
CA ILE A 241 -26.71 31.09 -18.95
C ILE A 241 -27.90 30.51 -19.70
N ALA A 242 -27.70 29.58 -20.64
CA ALA A 242 -28.79 28.98 -21.43
C ALA A 242 -29.87 28.32 -20.56
N ALA A 243 -29.50 27.71 -19.42
CA ALA A 243 -30.44 27.08 -18.50
C ALA A 243 -31.22 28.06 -17.61
N SER A 244 -30.71 29.27 -17.40
CA SER A 244 -31.25 30.22 -16.41
C SER A 244 -31.71 31.55 -17.01
N ASP A 245 -31.49 31.77 -18.31
CA ASP A 245 -31.76 33.04 -18.97
C ASP A 245 -33.24 33.43 -18.94
N ALA A 246 -34.14 32.44 -19.04
CA ALA A 246 -35.58 32.67 -18.92
C ALA A 246 -35.99 33.26 -17.55
N GLU A 247 -35.21 33.01 -16.49
CA GLU A 247 -35.46 33.54 -15.14
C GLU A 247 -34.76 34.89 -14.93
N PHE A 248 -33.51 35.03 -15.36
CA PHE A 248 -32.66 36.17 -14.98
C PHE A 248 -32.41 37.18 -16.11
N ASN A 249 -32.78 36.86 -17.35
CA ASN A 249 -32.51 37.67 -18.54
C ASN A 249 -31.03 38.08 -18.63
N THR A 250 -30.15 37.12 -18.33
CA THR A 250 -28.70 37.29 -18.18
C THR A 250 -28.07 37.80 -19.47
N VAL A 251 -28.49 37.29 -20.63
CA VAL A 251 -27.98 37.68 -21.94
C VAL A 251 -28.21 39.17 -22.19
N ALA A 252 -29.45 39.66 -22.00
CA ALA A 252 -29.76 41.07 -22.22
C ALA A 252 -29.02 42.00 -21.23
N VAL A 253 -28.83 41.57 -19.98
CA VAL A 253 -28.08 42.33 -18.98
C VAL A 253 -26.61 42.46 -19.39
N ILE A 254 -25.94 41.36 -19.76
CA ILE A 254 -24.54 41.38 -20.20
C ILE A 254 -24.34 42.19 -21.48
N GLN A 255 -25.28 42.11 -22.43
CA GLN A 255 -25.26 42.89 -23.67
C GLN A 255 -25.38 44.39 -23.40
N LYS A 256 -26.18 44.79 -22.39
CA LYS A 256 -26.41 46.19 -22.04
C LYS A 256 -25.31 46.78 -21.16
N GLU A 257 -24.81 46.02 -20.20
CA GLU A 257 -23.86 46.48 -19.20
C GLU A 257 -22.79 45.41 -18.89
N MET A 258 -21.53 45.71 -19.27
CA MET A 258 -20.40 44.80 -19.06
C MET A 258 -19.99 44.64 -17.60
N ALA A 259 -20.57 45.38 -16.65
CA ALA A 259 -20.12 45.40 -15.26
C ALA A 259 -20.39 44.07 -14.51
N ASP A 260 -21.44 43.34 -14.88
CA ASP A 260 -21.90 42.15 -14.15
C ASP A 260 -21.34 40.82 -14.66
N LYS A 261 -20.62 40.81 -15.80
CA LYS A 261 -20.08 39.58 -16.42
C LYS A 261 -19.18 38.78 -15.47
N ASP A 262 -18.37 39.49 -14.68
CA ASP A 262 -17.46 38.92 -13.69
C ASP A 262 -18.21 38.11 -12.61
N SER A 263 -19.42 38.55 -12.22
CA SER A 263 -20.27 37.81 -11.29
C SER A 263 -20.75 36.48 -11.90
N VAL A 264 -21.15 36.49 -13.18
CA VAL A 264 -21.62 35.30 -13.90
C VAL A 264 -20.51 34.26 -14.04
N LEU A 265 -19.29 34.71 -14.35
CA LEU A 265 -18.10 33.87 -14.40
C LEU A 265 -17.81 33.26 -13.03
N ARG A 266 -17.83 34.07 -11.96
CA ARG A 266 -17.56 33.63 -10.58
C ARG A 266 -18.59 32.63 -10.06
N GLU A 267 -19.88 32.88 -10.30
CA GLU A 267 -20.96 31.96 -9.92
C GLU A 267 -20.90 30.64 -10.72
N SER A 268 -20.51 30.71 -11.98
CA SER A 268 -20.33 29.48 -12.75
C SER A 268 -19.21 28.61 -12.18
N MET A 269 -18.18 29.22 -11.60
CA MET A 269 -17.07 28.51 -10.96
C MET A 269 -17.41 27.95 -9.58
N THR A 270 -18.34 28.53 -8.83
CA THR A 270 -18.83 27.97 -7.56
C THR A 270 -19.79 26.81 -7.78
N THR A 271 -20.65 26.90 -8.79
CA THR A 271 -21.63 25.85 -9.10
C THR A 271 -21.04 24.70 -9.92
N HIS A 272 -20.19 25.02 -10.90
CA HIS A 272 -19.67 24.12 -11.94
C HIS A 272 -18.20 24.44 -12.33
N GLY A 273 -17.32 24.57 -11.35
CA GLY A 273 -15.88 24.80 -11.58
C GLY A 273 -15.16 23.62 -12.27
N PHE A 274 -13.99 23.89 -12.86
CA PHE A 274 -13.18 22.87 -13.55
C PHE A 274 -12.44 21.87 -12.63
N GLY A 275 -12.58 21.96 -11.30
CA GLY A 275 -11.90 21.08 -10.36
C GLY A 275 -12.49 21.05 -8.96
N ASN A 276 -12.51 19.85 -8.36
CA ASN A 276 -13.08 19.59 -7.02
C ASN A 276 -12.04 19.60 -5.90
N ARG A 277 -10.75 19.73 -6.25
CA ARG A 277 -9.62 19.80 -5.32
C ARG A 277 -8.83 21.07 -5.60
N ALA A 278 -8.54 21.82 -4.56
CA ALA A 278 -7.68 22.98 -4.58
C ALA A 278 -6.49 22.77 -3.62
N MET A 279 -5.49 23.66 -3.72
CA MET A 279 -4.35 23.72 -2.81
C MET A 279 -3.63 22.37 -2.66
N ILE A 280 -3.46 21.65 -3.76
CA ILE A 280 -2.75 20.36 -3.76
C ILE A 280 -1.29 20.59 -3.37
N ARG A 281 -0.82 19.87 -2.37
CA ARG A 281 0.56 19.92 -1.87
C ARG A 281 1.04 18.54 -1.44
N LYS A 282 2.34 18.29 -1.54
CA LYS A 282 2.99 17.11 -0.97
C LYS A 282 3.76 17.47 0.28
N VAL A 283 3.59 16.70 1.36
CA VAL A 283 4.42 16.85 2.56
C VAL A 283 5.82 16.32 2.24
N VAL A 284 6.79 17.22 2.29
CA VAL A 284 8.21 16.92 1.99
C VAL A 284 9.10 17.04 3.22
N ALA A 285 8.57 17.59 4.33
CA ALA A 285 9.25 17.62 5.62
C ALA A 285 9.61 16.19 6.09
N PRO A 286 10.89 15.86 6.37
CA PRO A 286 11.33 14.51 6.71
C PRO A 286 10.54 13.87 7.86
N ASP A 287 10.24 14.67 8.89
CA ASP A 287 9.52 14.23 10.10
C ASP A 287 7.99 14.37 9.98
N GLY A 288 7.48 14.71 8.79
CA GLY A 288 6.08 15.07 8.60
C GLY A 288 5.75 16.48 9.10
N LEU A 289 4.45 16.79 9.22
CA LEU A 289 3.92 18.06 9.69
C LEU A 289 2.70 17.79 10.60
N LYS A 290 2.33 18.74 11.45
CA LYS A 290 1.02 18.71 12.14
C LYS A 290 0.20 19.93 11.75
N THR A 291 -1.11 19.75 11.57
CA THR A 291 -2.05 20.87 11.41
C THR A 291 -2.15 21.68 12.72
N PRO A 292 -2.67 22.92 12.68
CA PRO A 292 -2.92 23.71 13.90
C PRO A 292 -3.79 22.98 14.93
N ASP A 293 -4.72 22.15 14.44
CA ASP A 293 -5.62 21.33 15.27
C ASP A 293 -4.96 20.02 15.75
N GLY A 294 -3.66 19.82 15.49
CA GLY A 294 -2.87 18.71 16.01
C GLY A 294 -2.84 17.45 15.13
N HIS A 295 -3.52 17.42 13.99
CA HIS A 295 -3.55 16.25 13.11
C HIS A 295 -2.23 16.05 12.38
N ALA A 296 -1.68 14.84 12.43
CA ALA A 296 -0.43 14.49 11.77
C ALA A 296 -0.59 14.34 10.25
N LEU A 297 0.38 14.90 9.51
CA LEU A 297 0.55 14.80 8.07
C LEU A 297 1.90 14.11 7.79
N PRO A 298 1.92 12.80 7.51
CA PRO A 298 3.15 12.04 7.30
C PRO A 298 3.95 12.52 6.09
N ASN A 299 5.28 12.35 6.12
CA ASN A 299 6.12 12.58 4.94
C ASN A 299 5.63 11.78 3.73
N GLY A 300 5.57 12.41 2.57
CA GLY A 300 5.16 11.78 1.32
C GLY A 300 3.65 11.80 1.06
N SER A 301 2.83 12.10 2.07
CA SER A 301 1.38 12.28 1.91
C SER A 301 1.06 13.48 1.00
N THR A 302 -0.05 13.39 0.27
CA THR A 302 -0.56 14.48 -0.55
C THR A 302 -1.76 15.08 0.16
N MET A 303 -1.69 16.37 0.50
CA MET A 303 -2.84 17.08 1.05
C MET A 303 -3.54 17.94 -0.01
N SER A 304 -4.84 18.14 0.15
CA SER A 304 -5.63 19.07 -0.66
C SER A 304 -6.83 19.58 0.12
N ILE A 305 -7.45 20.65 -0.37
CA ILE A 305 -8.70 21.20 0.16
C ILE A 305 -9.79 20.93 -0.87
N LEU A 306 -10.94 20.42 -0.44
CA LEU A 306 -12.04 20.14 -1.36
C LEU A 306 -12.76 21.47 -1.68
N SER A 307 -12.62 21.96 -2.90
CA SER A 307 -13.25 23.23 -3.32
C SER A 307 -14.75 23.09 -3.48
N TYR A 308 -15.20 21.98 -4.06
CA TYR A 308 -16.61 21.77 -4.40
C TYR A 308 -17.56 21.79 -3.19
N PRO A 309 -17.28 21.08 -2.07
CA PRO A 309 -18.11 21.19 -0.87
C PRO A 309 -18.12 22.60 -0.26
N VAL A 310 -17.00 23.32 -0.32
CA VAL A 310 -16.90 24.70 0.21
C VAL A 310 -17.75 25.66 -0.62
N HIS A 311 -17.82 25.45 -1.93
CA HIS A 311 -18.67 26.24 -2.83
C HIS A 311 -20.15 25.92 -2.71
N ARG A 312 -20.48 24.74 -2.16
CA ARG A 312 -21.85 24.28 -1.93
C ARG A 312 -22.27 24.29 -0.47
N ASP A 313 -21.52 24.99 0.36
CA ASP A 313 -21.80 25.11 1.79
C ASP A 313 -22.87 26.20 2.01
N PRO A 314 -24.08 25.84 2.50
CA PRO A 314 -25.15 26.81 2.75
C PRO A 314 -24.79 27.82 3.85
N ASP A 315 -23.82 27.52 4.72
CA ASP A 315 -23.32 28.47 5.72
C ASP A 315 -22.42 29.55 5.10
N ILE A 316 -21.93 29.33 3.87
CA ILE A 316 -21.05 30.26 3.14
C ILE A 316 -21.82 30.99 2.03
N TYR A 317 -22.66 30.28 1.28
CA TYR A 317 -23.40 30.79 0.14
C TYR A 317 -24.88 30.42 0.27
N GLU A 318 -25.78 31.40 0.17
CA GLU A 318 -27.22 31.17 0.18
C GLU A 318 -27.69 30.35 -1.03
N ASP A 319 -28.53 29.32 -0.86
CA ASP A 319 -29.01 28.45 -1.95
C ASP A 319 -27.90 28.02 -2.95
N PRO A 320 -26.83 27.36 -2.50
CA PRO A 320 -25.63 27.21 -3.32
C PRO A 320 -25.74 26.12 -4.40
N GLU A 321 -26.84 25.36 -4.39
CA GLU A 321 -27.18 24.39 -5.44
C GLU A 321 -27.79 25.05 -6.68
N LYS A 322 -28.37 26.25 -6.53
CA LYS A 322 -28.95 27.01 -7.63
C LYS A 322 -27.95 28.04 -8.15
N PHE A 323 -27.86 28.12 -9.47
CA PHE A 323 -27.04 29.12 -10.15
C PHE A 323 -27.74 30.48 -10.11
N TYR A 324 -27.08 31.48 -9.50
CA TYR A 324 -27.55 32.86 -9.46
C TYR A 324 -26.53 33.81 -10.10
N PRO A 325 -26.72 34.21 -11.38
CA PRO A 325 -25.69 34.89 -12.17
C PRO A 325 -25.13 36.17 -11.51
N PHE A 326 -25.98 36.91 -10.80
CA PHE A 326 -25.65 38.20 -10.18
C PHE A 326 -25.33 38.12 -8.68
N ARG A 327 -25.13 36.92 -8.13
CA ARG A 327 -24.84 36.73 -6.70
C ARG A 327 -23.71 37.63 -6.20
N PHE A 328 -22.58 37.62 -6.89
CA PHE A 328 -21.38 38.32 -6.43
C PHE A 328 -21.39 39.80 -6.74
N SER A 329 -22.09 40.25 -7.79
CA SER A 329 -22.31 41.69 -7.99
C SER A 329 -23.25 42.25 -6.93
N ASN A 330 -24.35 41.56 -6.63
CA ASN A 330 -25.27 41.95 -5.55
C ASN A 330 -24.57 42.04 -4.18
N MET A 331 -23.64 41.12 -3.88
CA MET A 331 -22.84 41.16 -2.65
C MET A 331 -21.82 42.34 -2.60
N ARG A 332 -21.44 42.91 -3.75
CA ARG A 332 -20.48 44.02 -3.85
C ARG A 332 -21.16 45.39 -3.84
N THR A 333 -22.41 45.46 -4.26
CA THR A 333 -23.13 46.72 -4.43
C THR A 333 -23.66 47.23 -3.09
N SER A 334 -23.18 48.40 -2.65
CA SER A 334 -23.78 49.15 -1.54
C SER A 334 -25.18 49.68 -1.92
N PRO A 335 -26.06 50.01 -0.96
CA PRO A 335 -27.34 50.71 -1.22
C PRO A 335 -27.22 51.95 -2.15
N ASP A 336 -26.03 52.56 -2.21
CA ASP A 336 -25.73 53.73 -3.06
C ASP A 336 -25.17 53.37 -4.46
N GLY A 337 -25.16 52.09 -4.85
CA GLY A 337 -24.75 51.63 -6.18
C GLY A 337 -23.25 51.60 -6.46
N LYS A 338 -22.40 51.74 -5.43
CA LYS A 338 -20.93 51.66 -5.56
C LYS A 338 -20.41 50.25 -5.26
N ASP A 339 -19.44 49.78 -6.04
CA ASP A 339 -18.68 48.57 -5.72
C ASP A 339 -17.87 48.80 -4.44
N THR A 340 -18.19 48.03 -3.41
CA THR A 340 -17.60 48.16 -2.08
C THR A 340 -16.60 47.05 -1.75
N ASN A 341 -16.48 46.01 -2.56
CA ASN A 341 -15.66 44.85 -2.21
C ASN A 341 -14.94 44.20 -3.42
N PRO A 342 -13.72 44.68 -3.77
CA PRO A 342 -12.97 44.12 -4.89
C PRO A 342 -12.53 42.66 -4.68
N THR A 343 -12.65 42.10 -3.46
CA THR A 343 -12.28 40.72 -3.16
C THR A 343 -13.25 39.68 -3.70
N LEU A 344 -14.40 40.12 -4.22
CA LEU A 344 -15.42 39.27 -4.84
C LEU A 344 -15.33 39.21 -6.37
N SER A 345 -14.25 39.74 -6.99
CA SER A 345 -14.03 39.55 -8.43
C SER A 345 -13.68 38.13 -8.82
N PHE A 346 -13.98 37.71 -10.04
CA PHE A 346 -13.69 36.39 -10.60
C PHE A 346 -12.25 35.94 -10.34
N VAL A 347 -11.29 36.85 -10.44
CA VAL A 347 -9.86 36.60 -10.22
C VAL A 347 -9.40 36.69 -8.76
N SER A 348 -10.25 37.18 -7.86
CA SER A 348 -9.93 37.36 -6.44
C SER A 348 -10.16 36.08 -5.66
N THR A 349 -9.07 35.39 -5.34
CA THR A 349 -9.08 34.14 -4.56
C THR A 349 -9.27 34.40 -3.07
N SER A 350 -9.99 33.52 -2.38
CA SER A 350 -10.16 33.56 -0.92
C SER A 350 -10.06 32.16 -0.31
N GLN A 351 -10.24 32.05 1.01
CA GLN A 351 -10.34 30.74 1.68
C GLN A 351 -11.58 29.94 1.25
N THR A 352 -12.60 30.63 0.76
CA THR A 352 -13.90 30.09 0.34
C THR A 352 -14.12 30.12 -1.17
N TYR A 353 -13.20 30.75 -1.92
CA TYR A 353 -13.19 30.78 -3.39
C TYR A 353 -11.83 30.30 -3.90
N LEU A 354 -11.75 28.99 -4.11
CA LEU A 354 -10.53 28.23 -4.40
C LEU A 354 -10.33 27.71 -5.85
N PRO A 355 -11.12 28.03 -6.90
CA PRO A 355 -10.87 27.46 -8.23
C PRO A 355 -9.46 27.73 -8.77
N PHE A 356 -8.89 28.89 -8.43
CA PHE A 356 -7.53 29.28 -8.78
C PHE A 356 -6.50 28.98 -7.68
N GLY A 357 -6.86 28.23 -6.64
CA GLY A 357 -6.08 28.11 -5.40
C GLY A 357 -6.09 29.40 -4.59
N HIS A 358 -5.21 29.51 -3.58
CA HIS A 358 -5.10 30.70 -2.73
C HIS A 358 -3.65 30.94 -2.26
N GLY A 359 -3.31 32.18 -1.95
CA GLY A 359 -2.00 32.59 -1.44
C GLY A 359 -0.91 32.74 -2.51
N LYS A 360 0.37 32.62 -2.11
CA LYS A 360 1.56 32.85 -2.97
C LYS A 360 1.63 31.99 -4.25
N HIS A 361 0.89 30.89 -4.27
CA HIS A 361 0.83 29.90 -5.36
C HIS A 361 -0.56 29.85 -6.03
N ALA A 362 -1.37 30.89 -5.86
CA ALA A 362 -2.60 31.05 -6.65
C ALA A 362 -2.25 31.12 -8.16
N CYS A 363 -3.18 30.66 -9.00
CA CYS A 363 -2.98 30.57 -10.45
C CYS A 363 -2.55 31.93 -11.02
N LEU A 364 -1.38 31.95 -11.67
CA LEU A 364 -0.85 33.15 -12.31
C LEU A 364 -1.67 33.54 -13.55
N GLY A 365 -2.21 32.56 -14.26
CA GLY A 365 -2.99 32.78 -15.48
C GLY A 365 -4.41 33.32 -15.24
N ARG A 366 -4.88 33.43 -13.99
CA ARG A 366 -6.28 33.80 -13.71
C ARG A 366 -6.71 35.14 -14.33
N PHE A 367 -5.81 36.12 -14.42
CA PHE A 367 -6.08 37.41 -15.07
C PHE A 367 -6.17 37.32 -16.59
N LEU A 368 -5.40 36.41 -17.19
CA LEU A 368 -5.50 36.13 -18.62
C LEU A 368 -6.81 35.39 -18.94
N VAL A 369 -7.16 34.40 -18.10
CA VAL A 369 -8.40 33.62 -18.24
C VAL A 369 -9.63 34.50 -18.08
N ASP A 370 -9.63 35.40 -17.09
CA ASP A 370 -10.67 36.41 -16.90
C ASP A 370 -10.93 37.19 -18.19
N PHE A 371 -9.88 37.81 -18.71
CA PHE A 371 -9.94 38.56 -19.95
C PHE A 371 -10.42 37.70 -21.14
N GLU A 372 -9.82 36.52 -21.35
CA GLU A 372 -10.17 35.61 -22.45
C GLU A 372 -11.63 35.16 -22.39
N MET A 373 -12.11 34.75 -21.21
CA MET A 373 -13.48 34.29 -20.99
C MET A 373 -14.49 35.42 -21.17
N GLU A 374 -14.22 36.61 -20.64
CA GLU A 374 -15.09 37.77 -20.80
C GLU A 374 -15.27 38.15 -22.27
N MET A 375 -14.19 38.13 -23.05
CA MET A 375 -14.26 38.44 -24.48
C MET A 375 -14.97 37.36 -25.28
N ILE A 376 -14.70 36.08 -25.02
CA ILE A 376 -15.42 34.98 -25.66
C ILE A 376 -16.92 35.13 -25.37
N LEU A 377 -17.27 35.35 -24.10
CA LEU A 377 -18.65 35.52 -23.67
C LEU A 377 -19.32 36.69 -24.40
N TYR A 378 -18.67 37.85 -24.45
CA TYR A 378 -19.16 39.03 -25.17
C TYR A 378 -19.41 38.74 -26.67
N HIS A 379 -18.44 38.13 -27.36
CA HIS A 379 -18.57 37.88 -28.79
C HIS A 379 -19.61 36.80 -29.11
N VAL A 380 -19.75 35.78 -28.28
CA VAL A 380 -20.76 34.74 -28.47
C VAL A 380 -22.16 35.32 -28.22
N LEU A 381 -22.38 35.98 -27.08
CA LEU A 381 -23.71 36.49 -26.71
C LEU A 381 -24.21 37.64 -27.60
N ASN A 382 -23.32 38.42 -28.23
CA ASN A 382 -23.75 39.46 -29.18
C ASN A 382 -24.02 38.95 -30.59
N ARG A 383 -23.62 37.73 -30.91
CA ARG A 383 -23.73 37.16 -32.27
C ARG A 383 -24.74 36.04 -32.38
N PHE A 384 -25.03 35.35 -31.27
CA PHE A 384 -25.86 34.16 -31.26
C PHE A 384 -26.84 34.20 -30.09
N ASP A 385 -28.08 33.77 -30.37
CA ASP A 385 -29.02 33.35 -29.33
C ASP A 385 -28.67 31.92 -28.90
N ILE A 386 -28.65 31.67 -27.59
CA ILE A 386 -28.25 30.37 -27.04
C ILE A 386 -29.42 29.75 -26.32
N GLU A 387 -29.80 28.55 -26.76
CA GLU A 387 -30.84 27.74 -26.13
C GLU A 387 -30.34 26.32 -25.91
N LEU A 388 -30.87 25.64 -24.89
CA LEU A 388 -30.64 24.21 -24.69
C LEU A 388 -31.51 23.41 -25.67
N LEU A 389 -31.02 22.24 -26.08
CA LEU A 389 -31.80 21.34 -26.91
C LEU A 389 -33.15 20.98 -26.24
N PRO A 390 -34.25 20.83 -27.01
CA PRO A 390 -35.57 20.56 -26.45
C PRO A 390 -35.62 19.34 -25.52
N GLU A 391 -34.78 18.34 -25.76
CA GLU A 391 -34.67 17.14 -24.91
C GLU A 391 -34.24 17.40 -23.47
N HIS A 392 -33.60 18.55 -23.22
CA HIS A 392 -33.21 18.98 -21.88
C HIS A 392 -34.30 19.75 -21.14
N ASN A 393 -35.42 20.12 -21.79
CA ASN A 393 -36.55 20.84 -21.21
C ASN A 393 -36.13 22.10 -20.42
N GLY A 394 -35.14 22.85 -20.91
CA GLY A 394 -34.61 24.04 -20.24
C GLY A 394 -33.76 23.76 -18.99
N VAL A 395 -33.49 22.49 -18.66
CA VAL A 395 -32.64 22.10 -17.53
C VAL A 395 -31.23 21.86 -18.00
N ARG A 396 -30.24 22.40 -17.27
CA ARG A 396 -28.83 22.18 -17.57
C ARG A 396 -28.48 20.67 -17.60
N PRO A 397 -27.76 20.17 -18.62
CA PRO A 397 -27.28 18.79 -18.65
C PRO A 397 -26.36 18.46 -17.47
N GLU A 398 -26.49 17.28 -16.86
CA GLU A 398 -25.63 16.86 -15.75
C GLU A 398 -24.15 16.67 -16.17
N SER A 399 -23.22 17.14 -15.35
CA SER A 399 -21.79 16.95 -15.57
C SER A 399 -21.35 15.53 -15.14
N ARG A 400 -21.09 14.67 -16.12
CA ARG A 400 -20.68 13.27 -15.90
C ARG A 400 -19.16 13.13 -15.84
N HIS A 401 -18.62 12.50 -14.78
CA HIS A 401 -17.18 12.27 -14.60
C HIS A 401 -16.73 10.85 -14.99
N LEU A 402 -15.44 10.52 -14.82
CA LEU A 402 -14.90 9.17 -15.10
C LEU A 402 -15.68 8.10 -14.30
N PHE A 403 -16.27 7.12 -15.00
CA PHE A 403 -17.24 6.12 -14.50
C PHE A 403 -18.61 6.66 -14.06
N ASN A 404 -18.86 7.96 -14.17
CA ASN A 404 -20.13 8.61 -13.86
C ASN A 404 -20.71 8.21 -12.48
N GLN A 405 -19.85 8.06 -11.47
CA GLN A 405 -20.29 7.67 -10.12
C GLN A 405 -19.98 8.77 -9.12
N GLU A 406 -21.04 9.35 -8.57
CA GLU A 406 -20.97 10.19 -7.39
C GLU A 406 -20.63 9.35 -6.16
N ARG A 407 -19.84 9.94 -5.25
CA ARG A 407 -19.53 9.33 -3.95
C ARG A 407 -19.82 10.33 -2.84
N LEU A 408 -20.59 9.89 -1.86
CA LEU A 408 -20.92 10.68 -0.69
C LEU A 408 -20.29 10.04 0.55
N VAL A 409 -19.52 10.79 1.32
CA VAL A 409 -19.02 10.35 2.63
C VAL A 409 -19.90 10.96 3.71
N VAL A 410 -20.54 10.13 4.52
CA VAL A 410 -21.44 10.60 5.59
C VAL A 410 -20.67 10.61 6.91
N THR A 411 -20.51 11.80 7.50
CA THR A 411 -19.68 12.01 8.69
C THR A 411 -20.45 12.43 9.93
N SER A 412 -21.67 12.99 9.79
CA SER A 412 -22.47 13.44 10.91
C SER A 412 -23.37 12.34 11.49
N PRO A 413 -23.63 12.32 12.82
CA PRO A 413 -24.53 11.36 13.44
C PRO A 413 -25.95 11.35 12.87
N GLU A 414 -26.48 12.51 12.48
CA GLU A 414 -27.82 12.66 11.92
C GLU A 414 -27.90 12.01 10.53
N GLY A 415 -26.90 12.23 9.69
CA GLY A 415 -26.83 11.58 8.37
C GLY A 415 -26.65 10.07 8.50
N LEU A 416 -25.83 9.62 9.46
CA LEU A 416 -25.67 8.20 9.78
C LEU A 416 -26.99 7.58 10.25
N LYS A 417 -27.80 8.31 11.03
CA LYS A 417 -29.13 7.87 11.49
C LYS A 417 -30.11 7.67 10.34
N GLU A 418 -30.13 8.59 9.38
CA GLU A 418 -30.96 8.46 8.18
C GLU A 418 -30.55 7.24 7.35
N VAL A 419 -29.24 7.11 7.06
CA VAL A 419 -28.71 6.04 6.20
C VAL A 419 -28.78 4.65 6.84
N LEU A 420 -28.43 4.52 8.13
CA LEU A 420 -28.35 3.22 8.81
C LEU A 420 -29.63 2.83 9.54
N GLY A 421 -30.46 3.80 9.92
CA GLY A 421 -31.70 3.60 10.67
C GLY A 421 -32.93 3.72 9.79
N GLN A 422 -33.34 4.96 9.54
CA GLN A 422 -34.65 5.30 8.96
C GLN A 422 -34.82 4.75 7.54
N ASN A 423 -33.82 4.97 6.67
CA ASN A 423 -33.88 4.65 5.24
C ASN A 423 -32.95 3.48 4.87
N SER A 424 -32.61 2.62 5.84
CA SER A 424 -31.58 1.57 5.69
C SER A 424 -31.78 0.57 4.55
N TYR A 425 -33.00 0.41 4.05
CA TYR A 425 -33.31 -0.47 2.92
C TYR A 425 -33.25 0.23 1.57
N ASP A 426 -33.21 1.56 1.53
CA ASP A 426 -32.96 2.35 0.32
C ASP A 426 -31.46 2.35 -0.04
N TYR A 427 -30.60 1.94 0.88
CA TYR A 427 -29.15 1.85 0.71
C TYR A 427 -28.68 0.39 0.73
N VAL A 428 -28.29 -0.16 -0.42
CA VAL A 428 -27.84 -1.57 -0.54
C VAL A 428 -26.35 -1.69 -0.80
N LYS A 429 -25.78 -2.87 -0.59
CA LYS A 429 -24.37 -3.09 -0.94
C LYS A 429 -24.20 -3.01 -2.47
N PRO A 430 -23.13 -2.37 -2.99
CA PRO A 430 -22.92 -2.24 -4.42
C PRO A 430 -22.88 -3.58 -5.15
N HIS A 431 -23.40 -3.61 -6.38
CA HIS A 431 -23.52 -4.85 -7.16
C HIS A 431 -22.18 -5.57 -7.34
N LEU A 432 -21.10 -4.83 -7.66
CA LEU A 432 -19.76 -5.40 -7.83
C LEU A 432 -19.23 -6.04 -6.54
N LEU A 433 -19.43 -5.38 -5.39
CA LEU A 433 -19.06 -5.92 -4.08
C LEU A 433 -19.86 -7.20 -3.78
N ARG A 434 -21.18 -7.17 -4.03
CA ARG A 434 -22.07 -8.30 -3.83
C ARG A 434 -21.67 -9.49 -4.71
N ALA A 435 -21.32 -9.27 -5.97
CA ALA A 435 -20.88 -10.32 -6.90
C ALA A 435 -19.51 -10.90 -6.52
N MET A 436 -18.55 -10.07 -6.12
CA MET A 436 -17.22 -10.53 -5.69
C MET A 436 -17.27 -11.35 -4.41
N VAL A 437 -18.02 -10.89 -3.40
CA VAL A 437 -18.11 -11.54 -2.09
C VAL A 437 -19.08 -12.74 -2.13
N GLY A 438 -20.14 -12.68 -2.93
CA GLY A 438 -21.15 -13.75 -3.02
C GLY A 438 -20.62 -15.07 -3.56
N LYS A 439 -19.64 -15.04 -4.46
CA LYS A 439 -18.93 -16.25 -4.94
C LYS A 439 -18.18 -16.98 -3.83
N ILE A 440 -17.84 -16.27 -2.77
CA ILE A 440 -17.03 -16.76 -1.65
C ILE A 440 -17.93 -17.16 -0.49
N LEU A 441 -18.84 -16.27 -0.07
CA LEU A 441 -19.65 -16.41 1.14
C LEU A 441 -21.06 -16.94 0.88
N GLY A 442 -21.50 -16.99 -0.38
CA GLY A 442 -22.91 -17.17 -0.72
C GLY A 442 -23.74 -15.91 -0.48
N TYR A 443 -25.02 -15.95 -0.88
CA TYR A 443 -25.96 -14.85 -0.76
C TYR A 443 -26.80 -14.95 0.53
N GLY A 444 -26.14 -15.24 1.66
CA GLY A 444 -26.75 -15.29 2.99
C GLY A 444 -27.03 -13.90 3.58
N LEU A 445 -27.27 -13.85 4.89
CA LEU A 445 -27.73 -12.65 5.62
C LEU A 445 -26.90 -11.38 5.34
N LEU A 446 -25.58 -11.53 5.18
CA LEU A 446 -24.67 -10.40 4.94
C LEU A 446 -24.94 -9.73 3.60
N LEU A 447 -25.17 -10.51 2.54
CA LEU A 447 -25.32 -9.98 1.18
C LEU A 447 -26.76 -9.79 0.76
N SER A 448 -27.73 -10.43 1.42
CA SER A 448 -29.15 -10.24 1.16
C SER A 448 -29.60 -8.80 1.39
N ALA A 449 -30.68 -8.40 0.72
CA ALA A 449 -31.26 -7.05 0.77
C ALA A 449 -32.79 -7.13 0.75
N GLY A 450 -33.46 -6.03 1.04
CA GLY A 450 -34.93 -5.94 1.03
C GLY A 450 -35.60 -6.97 1.94
N ASP A 451 -36.69 -7.57 1.46
CA ASP A 451 -37.53 -8.49 2.23
C ASP A 451 -36.85 -9.84 2.50
N VAL A 452 -35.97 -10.30 1.61
CA VAL A 452 -35.16 -11.51 1.85
C VAL A 452 -34.29 -11.31 3.10
N HIS A 453 -33.66 -10.15 3.24
CA HIS A 453 -32.88 -9.84 4.43
C HIS A 453 -33.76 -9.75 5.68
N LYS A 454 -34.94 -9.10 5.60
CA LYS A 454 -35.89 -9.01 6.73
C LYS A 454 -36.29 -10.41 7.22
N LEU A 455 -36.65 -11.30 6.30
CA LEU A 455 -37.06 -12.67 6.58
C LEU A 455 -35.93 -13.47 7.22
N GLN A 456 -34.75 -13.49 6.59
CA GLN A 456 -33.58 -14.20 7.11
C GLN A 456 -33.20 -13.69 8.50
N ARG A 457 -33.14 -12.36 8.69
CA ARG A 457 -32.80 -11.75 9.98
C ARG A 457 -33.80 -12.17 11.05
N LYS A 458 -35.10 -12.02 10.79
CA LYS A 458 -36.17 -12.37 11.74
C LYS A 458 -36.05 -13.82 12.22
N ASN A 459 -35.81 -14.76 11.30
CA ASN A 459 -35.74 -16.18 11.62
C ASN A 459 -34.40 -16.61 12.25
N LEU A 460 -33.35 -15.80 12.13
CA LEU A 460 -32.06 -16.03 12.80
C LEU A 460 -31.98 -15.37 14.19
N MET A 461 -32.78 -14.34 14.47
CA MET A 461 -32.75 -13.62 15.75
C MET A 461 -32.81 -14.51 17.01
N PRO A 462 -33.56 -15.63 17.06
CA PRO A 462 -33.58 -16.48 18.26
C PRO A 462 -32.20 -17.02 18.65
N ALA A 463 -31.34 -17.36 17.67
CA ALA A 463 -29.96 -17.81 17.88
C ALA A 463 -29.04 -16.70 18.42
N PHE A 464 -29.44 -15.43 18.31
CA PHE A 464 -28.68 -14.29 18.83
C PHE A 464 -29.40 -13.63 20.01
N SER A 465 -30.40 -14.30 20.58
CA SER A 465 -31.05 -13.85 21.80
C SER A 465 -30.08 -13.93 22.97
N PHE A 466 -30.26 -13.05 23.96
CA PHE A 466 -29.42 -13.03 25.15
C PHE A 466 -29.40 -14.38 25.89
N ARG A 467 -30.54 -15.07 25.94
CA ARG A 467 -30.66 -16.39 26.56
C ARG A 467 -29.78 -17.41 25.85
N HIS A 468 -29.85 -17.48 24.52
CA HIS A 468 -29.07 -18.45 23.75
C HIS A 468 -27.57 -18.16 23.84
N ILE A 469 -27.16 -16.88 23.77
CA ILE A 469 -25.75 -16.52 23.90
C ILE A 469 -25.20 -16.95 25.27
N LYS A 470 -25.97 -16.84 26.34
CA LYS A 470 -25.56 -17.34 27.67
C LYS A 470 -25.31 -18.84 27.72
N GLU A 471 -26.04 -19.62 26.92
CA GLU A 471 -25.85 -21.07 26.81
C GLU A 471 -24.53 -21.42 26.09
N LEU A 472 -23.92 -20.47 25.36
CA LEU A 472 -22.67 -20.65 24.60
C LEU A 472 -21.40 -20.28 25.39
N TYR A 473 -21.51 -19.67 26.57
CA TYR A 473 -20.32 -19.31 27.37
C TYR A 473 -19.42 -20.51 27.70
N PRO A 474 -19.94 -21.71 28.04
CA PRO A 474 -19.08 -22.88 28.22
C PRO A 474 -18.24 -23.22 26.98
N VAL A 475 -18.80 -23.03 25.77
CA VAL A 475 -18.07 -23.22 24.51
C VAL A 475 -16.97 -22.17 24.35
N PHE A 476 -17.26 -20.90 24.65
CA PHE A 476 -16.24 -19.84 24.59
C PHE A 476 -15.12 -20.09 25.60
N TRP A 477 -15.47 -20.49 26.81
CA TRP A 477 -14.52 -20.76 27.89
C TRP A 477 -13.63 -21.95 27.59
N SER A 478 -14.20 -23.08 27.15
CA SER A 478 -13.43 -24.29 26.84
C SER A 478 -12.42 -24.06 25.71
N ASN A 479 -12.82 -23.34 24.66
CA ASN A 479 -11.91 -22.97 23.56
C ASN A 479 -10.83 -21.97 24.02
N ALA A 480 -11.15 -21.05 24.93
CA ALA A 480 -10.17 -20.14 25.51
C ALA A 480 -9.12 -20.89 26.36
N GLN A 481 -9.53 -21.92 27.11
CA GLN A 481 -8.63 -22.80 27.84
C GLN A 481 -7.76 -23.65 26.90
N GLU A 482 -8.36 -24.23 25.85
CA GLU A 482 -7.63 -25.00 24.85
C GLU A 482 -6.62 -24.13 24.09
N LEU A 483 -6.96 -22.88 23.81
CA LEU A 483 -6.04 -21.88 23.26
C LEU A 483 -4.83 -21.68 24.17
N VAL A 484 -5.04 -21.47 25.47
CA VAL A 484 -3.92 -21.34 26.42
C VAL A 484 -3.09 -22.60 26.47
N HIS A 485 -3.71 -23.77 26.54
CA HIS A 485 -3.00 -25.06 26.57
C HIS A 485 -2.18 -25.30 25.29
N GLY A 486 -2.72 -24.92 24.13
CA GLY A 486 -2.01 -24.94 22.85
C GLY A 486 -0.78 -24.03 22.86
N ILE A 487 -0.93 -22.81 23.36
CA ILE A 487 0.20 -21.87 23.52
C ILE A 487 1.23 -22.45 24.50
N GLU A 488 0.82 -22.99 25.65
CA GLU A 488 1.73 -23.57 26.66
C GLU A 488 2.62 -24.69 26.10
N LYS A 489 2.14 -25.46 25.12
CA LYS A 489 2.94 -26.49 24.44
C LYS A 489 4.05 -25.90 23.57
N GLU A 490 3.86 -24.70 23.03
CA GLU A 490 4.85 -24.00 22.21
C GLU A 490 5.81 -23.14 23.05
N LEU A 491 5.41 -22.74 24.27
CA LEU A 491 6.26 -22.03 25.20
C LEU A 491 7.41 -22.94 25.67
N LYS A 492 8.66 -22.45 25.53
CA LYS A 492 9.83 -23.14 26.10
C LYS A 492 9.84 -22.97 27.62
N GLU A 493 10.58 -23.82 28.36
CA GLU A 493 10.73 -23.74 29.84
C GLU A 493 11.30 -22.39 30.37
N GLU A 494 11.59 -21.42 29.50
CA GLU A 494 12.03 -20.08 29.87
C GLU A 494 10.83 -19.17 30.23
N SER A 495 11.03 -18.23 31.16
CA SER A 495 9.98 -17.30 31.63
C SER A 495 9.42 -16.36 30.55
N THR A 496 10.01 -16.33 29.35
CA THR A 496 9.70 -15.39 28.26
C THR A 496 9.73 -16.09 26.91
N SER A 497 8.72 -15.93 26.05
CA SER A 497 8.71 -16.49 24.68
C SER A 497 7.95 -15.58 23.70
N GLU A 498 8.32 -15.59 22.43
CA GLU A 498 7.60 -14.88 21.36
C GLU A 498 6.50 -15.77 20.78
N ILE A 499 5.30 -15.22 20.54
CA ILE A 499 4.18 -15.92 19.89
C ILE A 499 3.57 -15.09 18.76
N ASP A 500 3.01 -15.75 17.74
CA ASP A 500 2.20 -15.08 16.73
C ASP A 500 0.70 -15.13 17.12
N ILE A 501 0.25 -14.11 17.87
CA ILE A 501 -1.14 -14.07 18.37
C ILE A 501 -2.18 -14.04 17.24
N VAL A 502 -1.80 -13.59 16.03
CA VAL A 502 -2.72 -13.50 14.88
C VAL A 502 -3.22 -14.88 14.45
N ASP A 503 -2.32 -15.86 14.44
CA ASP A 503 -2.59 -17.25 14.05
C ASP A 503 -3.42 -17.96 15.12
N TRP A 504 -3.02 -17.81 16.38
CA TRP A 504 -3.74 -18.33 17.55
C TRP A 504 -5.17 -17.78 17.69
N ALA A 505 -5.35 -16.47 17.50
CA ALA A 505 -6.67 -15.84 17.51
C ALA A 505 -7.57 -16.36 16.37
N SER A 506 -6.98 -16.67 15.21
CA SER A 506 -7.69 -17.26 14.07
C SER A 506 -8.21 -18.65 14.43
N ARG A 507 -7.34 -19.55 14.91
CA ARG A 507 -7.71 -20.92 15.32
C ARG A 507 -8.83 -20.93 16.34
N ALA A 508 -8.69 -20.12 17.40
CA ALA A 508 -9.69 -20.06 18.47
C ALA A 508 -11.06 -19.61 17.94
N SER A 509 -11.09 -18.56 17.12
CA SER A 509 -12.35 -18.04 16.57
C SER A 509 -13.00 -19.04 15.58
N MET A 510 -12.18 -19.84 14.87
CA MET A 510 -12.67 -20.91 13.96
C MET A 510 -13.37 -22.04 14.75
N ASP A 511 -12.74 -22.52 15.83
CA ASP A 511 -13.32 -23.60 16.63
C ASP A 511 -14.57 -23.13 17.38
N ILE A 512 -14.58 -21.88 17.86
CA ILE A 512 -15.75 -21.27 18.48
C ILE A 512 -16.91 -21.17 17.48
N ILE A 513 -16.71 -20.62 16.27
CA ILE A 513 -17.80 -20.48 15.30
C ILE A 513 -18.24 -21.84 14.74
N GLY A 514 -17.35 -22.82 14.65
CA GLY A 514 -17.71 -24.20 14.29
C GLY A 514 -18.67 -24.81 15.31
N SER A 515 -18.29 -24.75 16.59
CA SER A 515 -19.08 -25.33 17.67
C SER A 515 -20.38 -24.56 17.91
N ALA A 516 -20.30 -23.25 18.13
CA ALA A 516 -21.45 -22.42 18.48
C ALA A 516 -22.34 -22.05 17.27
N GLY A 517 -21.77 -22.00 16.07
CA GLY A 517 -22.50 -21.66 14.85
C GLY A 517 -23.06 -22.87 14.10
N MET A 518 -22.39 -24.02 14.16
CA MET A 518 -22.73 -25.19 13.33
C MET A 518 -22.93 -26.49 14.13
N GLY A 519 -22.56 -26.51 15.42
CA GLY A 519 -22.50 -27.74 16.20
C GLY A 519 -21.41 -28.70 15.70
N HIS A 520 -20.29 -28.18 15.20
CA HIS A 520 -19.20 -28.96 14.63
C HIS A 520 -17.83 -28.53 15.19
N GLU A 521 -17.10 -29.47 15.79
CA GLU A 521 -15.74 -29.24 16.27
C GLU A 521 -14.71 -29.35 15.14
N PHE A 522 -14.16 -28.23 14.69
CA PHE A 522 -13.07 -28.24 13.71
C PHE A 522 -11.72 -28.68 14.31
N ARG A 523 -11.49 -28.39 15.60
CA ARG A 523 -10.26 -28.74 16.35
C ARG A 523 -8.99 -28.13 15.74
N SER A 524 -9.11 -26.92 15.23
CA SER A 524 -8.03 -26.11 14.65
C SER A 524 -6.96 -25.74 15.68
N LEU A 525 -7.33 -25.63 16.96
CA LEU A 525 -6.40 -25.43 18.07
C LEU A 525 -5.51 -26.66 18.36
N ALA A 526 -6.03 -27.87 18.14
CA ALA A 526 -5.33 -29.13 18.41
C ALA A 526 -4.49 -29.63 17.22
N ASP A 527 -4.99 -29.46 16.00
CA ASP A 527 -4.29 -29.82 14.76
C ASP A 527 -4.24 -28.63 13.79
N PRO A 528 -3.09 -27.93 13.73
CA PRO A 528 -2.86 -26.81 12.82
C PRO A 528 -3.06 -27.15 11.33
N SER A 529 -3.00 -28.43 10.94
CA SER A 529 -3.15 -28.86 9.54
C SER A 529 -4.61 -28.88 9.07
N ILE A 530 -5.58 -28.99 9.99
CA ILE A 530 -7.01 -28.82 9.69
C ILE A 530 -7.30 -27.36 9.36
N GLU A 531 -6.61 -26.45 10.06
CA GLU A 531 -6.63 -25.03 9.77
C GLU A 531 -6.11 -24.73 8.36
N ASP A 532 -5.17 -25.49 7.78
CA ASP A 532 -4.64 -25.21 6.44
C ASP A 532 -5.71 -25.29 5.33
N THR A 533 -6.74 -26.13 5.51
CA THR A 533 -7.89 -26.22 4.60
C THR A 533 -8.83 -25.01 4.74
N MET A 534 -8.98 -24.47 5.96
CA MET A 534 -9.77 -23.27 6.25
C MET A 534 -8.96 -21.95 6.17
N LYS A 535 -7.64 -21.99 6.17
CA LYS A 535 -6.73 -20.90 5.82
C LYS A 535 -6.85 -20.58 4.35
N MET A 536 -7.20 -21.55 3.50
CA MET A 536 -7.67 -21.27 2.15
C MET A 536 -8.96 -20.44 2.16
N TYR A 537 -9.87 -20.65 3.11
CA TYR A 537 -11.09 -19.86 3.34
C TYR A 537 -10.81 -18.44 3.88
N GLY A 538 -9.91 -18.28 4.86
CA GLY A 538 -9.41 -16.98 5.31
C GLY A 538 -8.58 -16.24 4.24
N SER A 539 -7.88 -16.98 3.36
CA SER A 539 -7.14 -16.42 2.21
C SER A 539 -8.05 -15.84 1.14
N MET A 540 -9.36 -16.17 1.13
CA MET A 540 -10.34 -15.61 0.22
C MET A 540 -10.57 -14.10 0.46
N VAL A 541 -10.21 -13.62 1.65
CA VAL A 541 -10.23 -12.20 2.03
C VAL A 541 -8.86 -11.52 1.81
N LYS A 542 -7.77 -12.30 1.67
CA LYS A 542 -6.44 -11.78 1.36
C LYS A 542 -6.36 -11.39 -0.12
N GLN A 543 -6.22 -10.10 -0.39
CA GLN A 543 -5.96 -9.58 -1.72
C GLN A 543 -4.53 -9.93 -2.17
N SER A 544 -4.33 -11.15 -2.70
CA SER A 544 -3.08 -11.53 -3.37
C SER A 544 -2.77 -10.61 -4.55
N ARG A 545 -1.51 -10.58 -5.03
CA ARG A 545 -1.14 -9.77 -6.21
C ARG A 545 -2.03 -10.09 -7.43
N GLY A 546 -2.35 -11.37 -7.62
CA GLY A 546 -3.28 -11.81 -8.66
C GLY A 546 -4.73 -11.37 -8.40
N ALA A 547 -5.19 -11.36 -7.13
CA ALA A 547 -6.52 -10.88 -6.76
C ALA A 547 -6.71 -9.39 -7.06
N LYS A 548 -5.70 -8.58 -6.77
CA LYS A 548 -5.71 -7.12 -7.02
C LYS A 548 -5.69 -6.81 -8.51
N LEU A 549 -4.89 -7.56 -9.28
CA LEU A 549 -4.93 -7.49 -10.75
C LEU A 549 -6.31 -7.90 -11.28
N LEU A 550 -6.90 -8.96 -10.74
CA LEU A 550 -8.25 -9.40 -11.11
C LEU A 550 -9.31 -8.33 -10.84
N THR A 551 -9.25 -7.67 -9.68
CA THR A 551 -10.18 -6.57 -9.35
C THR A 551 -10.03 -5.40 -10.33
N VAL A 552 -8.80 -5.05 -10.74
CA VAL A 552 -8.58 -4.03 -11.79
C VAL A 552 -9.11 -4.51 -13.14
N LEU A 553 -8.86 -5.77 -13.51
CA LEU A 553 -9.40 -6.35 -14.74
C LEU A 553 -10.93 -6.39 -14.74
N GLN A 554 -11.57 -6.64 -13.59
CA GLN A 554 -13.03 -6.65 -13.43
C GLN A 554 -13.69 -5.26 -13.53
N LEU A 555 -12.90 -4.17 -13.47
CA LEU A 555 -13.41 -2.83 -13.78
C LEU A 555 -13.62 -2.63 -15.29
N VAL A 556 -12.98 -3.43 -16.14
CA VAL A 556 -12.94 -3.24 -17.60
C VAL A 556 -13.45 -4.46 -18.37
N LEU A 557 -13.25 -5.66 -17.83
CA LEU A 557 -13.63 -6.92 -18.43
C LEU A 557 -14.86 -7.52 -17.73
N PRO A 558 -15.82 -8.10 -18.47
CA PRO A 558 -16.92 -8.86 -17.90
C PRO A 558 -16.43 -9.96 -16.95
N SER A 559 -17.15 -10.18 -15.85
CA SER A 559 -16.77 -11.13 -14.81
C SER A 559 -16.49 -12.53 -15.36
N ILE A 560 -17.28 -12.96 -16.36
CA ILE A 560 -17.15 -14.25 -17.05
C ILE A 560 -15.72 -14.44 -17.58
N ILE A 561 -15.15 -13.46 -18.28
CA ILE A 561 -13.79 -13.55 -18.85
C ILE A 561 -12.77 -13.65 -17.71
N THR A 562 -12.93 -12.82 -16.68
CA THR A 562 -11.99 -12.77 -15.56
C THR A 562 -12.02 -14.05 -14.71
N ASP A 563 -13.15 -14.75 -14.64
CA ASP A 563 -13.30 -15.99 -13.88
C ASP A 563 -12.55 -17.16 -14.52
N TYR A 564 -12.38 -17.17 -15.85
CA TYR A 564 -11.62 -18.20 -16.57
C TYR A 564 -10.10 -17.95 -16.61
N LEU A 565 -9.62 -16.78 -16.15
CA LEU A 565 -8.19 -16.50 -16.13
C LEU A 565 -7.48 -17.34 -15.05
N PRO A 566 -6.31 -17.94 -15.36
CA PRO A 566 -5.61 -18.88 -14.46
C PRO A 566 -4.82 -18.15 -13.35
N PHE A 567 -5.45 -17.19 -12.67
CA PHE A 567 -4.84 -16.53 -11.51
C PHE A 567 -4.95 -17.39 -10.26
N GLN A 568 -3.96 -17.27 -9.37
CA GLN A 568 -3.92 -17.97 -8.08
C GLN A 568 -5.21 -17.76 -7.24
N ARG A 569 -5.87 -16.61 -7.38
CA ARG A 569 -7.20 -16.36 -6.79
C ARG A 569 -8.24 -17.34 -7.32
N ASN A 570 -8.42 -17.46 -8.63
CA ASN A 570 -9.42 -18.35 -9.23
C ASN A 570 -9.06 -19.83 -9.01
N MET A 571 -7.77 -20.16 -9.08
CA MET A 571 -7.26 -21.53 -8.90
C MET A 571 -7.30 -22.03 -7.44
N GLY A 572 -7.26 -21.13 -6.44
CA GLY A 572 -7.28 -21.49 -5.01
C GLY A 572 -8.61 -21.23 -4.29
N VAL A 573 -9.28 -20.11 -4.59
CA VAL A 573 -10.50 -19.70 -3.87
C VAL A 573 -11.71 -20.54 -4.28
N LEU A 574 -11.86 -20.88 -5.57
CA LEU A 574 -13.01 -21.64 -6.04
C LEU A 574 -13.03 -23.08 -5.48
N PRO A 575 -11.92 -23.85 -5.49
CA PRO A 575 -11.90 -25.17 -4.86
C PRO A 575 -12.18 -25.15 -3.36
N ALA A 576 -11.64 -24.17 -2.61
CA ALA A 576 -11.90 -24.09 -1.18
C ALA A 576 -13.33 -23.63 -0.85
N SER A 577 -13.91 -22.71 -1.65
CA SER A 577 -15.33 -22.33 -1.53
C SER A 577 -16.23 -23.55 -1.79
N LYS A 578 -15.88 -24.36 -2.80
CA LYS A 578 -16.55 -25.62 -3.09
C LYS A 578 -16.46 -26.62 -1.93
N ALA A 579 -15.27 -26.84 -1.38
CA ALA A 579 -15.07 -27.75 -0.24
C ALA A 579 -15.83 -27.30 1.03
N ALA A 580 -15.85 -25.99 1.31
CA ALA A 580 -16.61 -25.42 2.42
C ALA A 580 -18.13 -25.58 2.22
N ARG A 581 -18.62 -25.36 0.99
CA ARG A 581 -20.03 -25.62 0.64
C ARG A 581 -20.41 -27.09 0.76
N GLU A 582 -19.57 -28.00 0.28
CA GLU A 582 -19.79 -29.45 0.39
C GLU A 582 -19.84 -29.90 1.87
N THR A 583 -18.95 -29.35 2.71
CA THR A 583 -18.97 -29.60 4.15
C THR A 583 -20.24 -29.02 4.80
N SER A 584 -20.62 -27.80 4.43
CA SER A 584 -21.86 -27.18 4.92
C SER A 584 -23.08 -28.02 4.58
N GLN A 585 -23.16 -28.52 3.34
CA GLN A 585 -24.25 -29.38 2.89
C GLN A 585 -24.29 -30.70 3.67
N ARG A 586 -23.14 -31.33 3.92
CA ARG A 586 -23.06 -32.56 4.74
C ARG A 586 -23.59 -32.33 6.16
N LEU A 587 -23.18 -31.23 6.80
CA LEU A 587 -23.63 -30.90 8.16
C LEU A 587 -25.13 -30.61 8.21
N ILE A 588 -25.67 -29.87 7.24
CA ILE A 588 -27.11 -29.60 7.15
C ILE A 588 -27.89 -30.89 6.94
N ASN A 589 -27.42 -31.78 6.07
CA ASN A 589 -28.07 -33.07 5.83
C ASN A 589 -28.07 -33.94 7.09
N ALA A 590 -26.96 -33.98 7.84
CA ALA A 590 -26.89 -34.71 9.10
C ALA A 590 -27.91 -34.17 10.12
N LYS A 591 -28.02 -32.84 10.27
CA LYS A 591 -29.02 -32.20 11.14
C LYS A 591 -30.45 -32.49 10.70
N LYS A 592 -30.73 -32.51 9.40
CA LYS A 592 -32.04 -32.90 8.87
C LYS A 592 -32.42 -34.33 9.24
N VAL A 593 -31.46 -35.26 9.17
CA VAL A 593 -31.68 -36.66 9.58
C VAL A 593 -31.98 -36.74 11.08
N GLN A 594 -31.22 -36.04 11.92
CA GLN A 594 -31.48 -35.96 13.37
C GLN A 594 -32.87 -35.39 13.68
N MET A 595 -33.24 -34.28 13.00
CA MET A 595 -34.56 -33.65 13.16
C MET A 595 -35.69 -34.59 12.71
N ALA A 596 -35.51 -35.32 11.61
CA ALA A 596 -36.48 -36.32 11.14
C ALA A 596 -36.61 -37.51 12.12
N ALA A 597 -35.51 -37.89 12.78
CA ALA A 597 -35.49 -38.88 13.85
C ALA A 597 -36.06 -38.36 15.19
N LYS A 598 -36.50 -37.09 15.25
CA LYS A 598 -36.96 -36.40 16.47
C LYS A 598 -35.90 -36.33 17.57
N GLU A 599 -34.63 -36.39 17.19
CA GLU A 599 -33.52 -36.14 18.10
C GLU A 599 -33.40 -34.64 18.39
N LYS A 600 -32.98 -34.28 19.60
CA LYS A 600 -32.77 -32.88 19.98
C LYS A 600 -31.54 -32.34 19.25
N LEU A 601 -31.72 -31.29 18.45
CA LEU A 601 -30.61 -30.63 17.78
C LEU A 601 -29.73 -29.85 18.77
N SER A 602 -28.47 -29.68 18.42
CA SER A 602 -27.54 -28.84 19.16
C SER A 602 -27.99 -27.37 19.16
N PRO A 603 -27.77 -26.63 20.26
CA PRO A 603 -28.13 -25.22 20.37
C PRO A 603 -27.13 -24.36 19.58
N ASP A 604 -27.21 -24.40 18.25
CA ASP A 604 -26.39 -23.60 17.33
C ASP A 604 -27.23 -22.79 16.33
N ILE A 605 -26.57 -21.84 15.67
CA ILE A 605 -27.20 -20.90 14.74
C ILE A 605 -27.91 -21.64 13.58
N ILE A 606 -27.29 -22.69 13.03
CA ILE A 606 -27.85 -23.41 11.89
C ILE A 606 -29.00 -24.33 12.29
N SER A 607 -28.93 -24.96 13.45
CA SER A 607 -30.08 -25.71 14.00
C SER A 607 -31.29 -24.80 14.15
N THR A 608 -31.11 -23.59 14.69
CA THR A 608 -32.19 -22.60 14.80
C THR A 608 -32.75 -22.19 13.43
N ALA A 609 -31.87 -21.96 12.44
CA ALA A 609 -32.29 -21.62 11.08
C ALA A 609 -33.09 -22.75 10.44
N LEU A 610 -32.66 -24.00 10.62
CA LEU A 610 -33.31 -25.20 10.12
C LEU A 610 -34.70 -25.40 10.76
N GLU A 611 -34.81 -25.27 12.08
CA GLU A 611 -36.05 -25.40 12.84
C GLU A 611 -37.09 -24.34 12.47
N SER A 612 -36.66 -23.16 11.98
CA SER A 612 -37.59 -22.12 11.53
C SER A 612 -38.43 -22.53 10.32
N GLY A 613 -37.99 -23.53 9.53
CA GLY A 613 -38.69 -23.98 8.32
C GLY A 613 -38.76 -22.95 7.17
N HIS A 614 -38.09 -21.81 7.31
CA HIS A 614 -38.18 -20.69 6.37
C HIS A 614 -36.99 -20.56 5.41
N PHE A 615 -36.01 -21.46 5.49
CA PHE A 615 -34.83 -21.46 4.63
C PHE A 615 -34.88 -22.64 3.65
N THR A 616 -34.51 -22.38 2.40
CA THR A 616 -34.18 -23.43 1.44
C THR A 616 -32.84 -24.07 1.79
N ASP A 617 -32.55 -25.25 1.24
CA ASP A 617 -31.27 -25.94 1.46
C ASP A 617 -30.08 -25.07 1.05
N GLU A 618 -30.16 -24.46 -0.13
CA GLU A 618 -29.15 -23.52 -0.60
C GLU A 618 -29.06 -22.28 0.29
N GLY A 619 -30.21 -21.78 0.78
CA GLY A 619 -30.27 -20.68 1.74
C GLY A 619 -29.62 -21.00 3.09
N LEU A 620 -29.73 -22.24 3.57
CA LEU A 620 -29.05 -22.72 4.78
C LEU A 620 -27.53 -22.82 4.55
N VAL A 621 -27.09 -23.35 3.40
CA VAL A 621 -25.66 -23.41 3.04
C VAL A 621 -25.08 -22.00 2.95
N ASP A 622 -25.72 -21.09 2.24
CA ASP A 622 -25.27 -19.69 2.10
C ASP A 622 -25.25 -18.96 3.45
N THR A 623 -26.18 -19.28 4.35
CA THR A 623 -26.22 -18.75 5.72
C THR A 623 -25.07 -19.31 6.56
N MET A 624 -24.80 -20.62 6.50
CA MET A 624 -23.67 -21.26 7.18
C MET A 624 -22.33 -20.68 6.70
N MET A 625 -22.16 -20.55 5.38
CA MET A 625 -20.99 -19.91 4.78
C MET A 625 -20.84 -18.46 5.25
N THR A 626 -21.93 -17.69 5.33
CA THR A 626 -21.89 -16.32 5.84
C THR A 626 -21.37 -16.27 7.29
N PHE A 627 -21.88 -17.12 8.19
CA PHE A 627 -21.48 -17.11 9.59
C PHE A 627 -20.06 -17.63 9.80
N LEU A 628 -19.62 -18.63 9.03
CA LEU A 628 -18.24 -19.12 9.08
C LEU A 628 -17.23 -17.99 8.83
N ALA A 629 -17.41 -17.19 7.78
CA ALA A 629 -16.49 -16.09 7.49
C ALA A 629 -16.66 -14.90 8.43
N ALA A 630 -17.91 -14.50 8.69
CA ALA A 630 -18.20 -13.32 9.47
C ALA A 630 -17.77 -13.49 10.94
N GLY A 631 -17.99 -14.67 11.53
CA GLY A 631 -17.64 -14.96 12.92
C GLY A 631 -16.16 -15.27 13.12
N HIS A 632 -15.48 -15.88 12.15
CA HIS A 632 -14.07 -16.27 12.30
C HIS A 632 -13.10 -15.07 12.19
N GLU A 633 -13.02 -14.44 11.01
CA GLU A 633 -11.93 -13.47 10.74
C GLU A 633 -12.10 -12.17 11.51
N THR A 634 -13.35 -11.74 11.79
CA THR A 634 -13.61 -10.48 12.49
C THR A 634 -13.36 -10.60 14.00
N SER A 635 -13.76 -11.69 14.64
CA SER A 635 -13.44 -11.96 16.05
C SER A 635 -11.94 -12.15 16.27
N ALA A 636 -11.26 -12.87 15.37
CA ALA A 636 -9.80 -13.03 15.42
C ALA A 636 -9.07 -11.68 15.34
N ALA A 637 -9.53 -10.78 14.45
CA ALA A 637 -8.99 -9.42 14.34
C ALA A 637 -9.25 -8.60 15.61
N ALA A 638 -10.44 -8.68 16.20
CA ALA A 638 -10.78 -7.97 17.43
C ALA A 638 -9.89 -8.42 18.60
N LEU A 639 -9.68 -9.73 18.76
CA LEU A 639 -8.77 -10.27 19.78
C LEU A 639 -7.33 -9.81 19.54
N THR A 640 -6.86 -9.88 18.29
CA THR A 640 -5.51 -9.43 17.91
C THR A 640 -5.26 -7.97 18.30
N TRP A 641 -6.20 -7.07 17.97
CA TRP A 641 -6.10 -5.66 18.33
C TRP A 641 -6.18 -5.42 19.84
N THR A 642 -7.02 -6.18 20.55
CA THR A 642 -7.15 -6.11 22.01
C THR A 642 -5.83 -6.48 22.69
N ILE A 643 -5.20 -7.59 22.30
CA ILE A 643 -3.91 -8.01 22.84
C ILE A 643 -2.80 -7.01 22.48
N PHE A 644 -2.79 -6.48 21.25
CA PHE A 644 -1.85 -5.43 20.85
C PHE A 644 -1.97 -4.17 21.72
N LEU A 645 -3.19 -3.68 21.94
CA LEU A 645 -3.46 -2.52 22.79
C LEU A 645 -3.05 -2.76 24.24
N LEU A 646 -3.34 -3.94 24.78
CA LEU A 646 -2.93 -4.32 26.13
C LEU A 646 -1.41 -4.47 26.26
N ALA A 647 -0.73 -4.98 25.24
CA ALA A 647 0.73 -5.08 25.23
C ALA A 647 1.41 -3.71 25.24
N LYS A 648 0.80 -2.69 24.60
CA LYS A 648 1.31 -1.31 24.64
C LYS A 648 1.03 -0.59 25.97
N ASN A 649 -0.01 -1.00 26.69
CA ASN A 649 -0.52 -0.31 27.88
C ASN A 649 -0.50 -1.24 29.12
N HIS A 650 0.70 -1.44 29.67
CA HIS A 650 0.93 -2.36 30.79
C HIS A 650 0.12 -2.04 32.05
N ASP A 651 -0.09 -0.76 32.36
CA ASP A 651 -0.92 -0.30 33.48
C ASP A 651 -2.38 -0.75 33.35
N ILE A 652 -2.94 -0.64 32.15
CA ILE A 652 -4.29 -1.13 31.83
C ILE A 652 -4.32 -2.66 31.91
N GLN A 653 -3.30 -3.33 31.38
CA GLN A 653 -3.18 -4.79 31.41
C GLN A 653 -3.07 -5.34 32.84
N ASP A 654 -2.27 -4.70 33.69
CA ASP A 654 -2.07 -5.11 35.09
C ASP A 654 -3.34 -4.91 35.92
N ARG A 655 -4.04 -3.80 35.73
CA ARG A 655 -5.35 -3.58 36.36
C ARG A 655 -6.41 -4.58 35.90
N LEU A 656 -6.45 -4.88 34.60
CA LEU A 656 -7.36 -5.91 34.08
C LEU A 656 -7.06 -7.27 34.69
N ARG A 657 -5.77 -7.62 34.79
CA ARG A 657 -5.34 -8.87 35.43
C ARG A 657 -5.75 -8.93 36.89
N GLU A 658 -5.67 -7.83 37.62
CA GLU A 658 -6.11 -7.76 39.01
C GLU A 658 -7.62 -8.03 39.14
N GLU A 659 -8.46 -7.39 38.32
CA GLU A 659 -9.91 -7.66 38.29
C GLU A 659 -10.19 -9.15 38.00
N ILE A 660 -9.49 -9.72 37.02
CA ILE A 660 -9.64 -11.13 36.64
C ILE A 660 -9.24 -12.05 37.81
N ARG A 661 -8.07 -11.86 38.41
CA ARG A 661 -7.55 -12.75 39.47
C ARG A 661 -8.33 -12.66 40.78
N GLN A 662 -8.92 -11.51 41.08
CA GLN A 662 -9.81 -11.37 42.25
C GLN A 662 -11.16 -12.08 42.07
N ASN A 663 -11.56 -12.33 40.81
CA ASN A 663 -12.89 -12.83 40.50
C ASN A 663 -12.90 -14.23 39.84
N VAL A 664 -11.79 -14.70 39.30
CA VAL A 664 -11.70 -15.99 38.62
C VAL A 664 -10.57 -16.79 39.26
N ASP A 665 -10.94 -17.68 40.18
CA ASP A 665 -10.03 -18.55 40.92
C ASP A 665 -9.57 -19.70 40.04
N GLY A 666 -8.28 -19.76 39.70
CA GLY A 666 -7.72 -20.81 38.86
C GLY A 666 -8.33 -20.81 37.45
N LEU A 667 -7.52 -20.63 36.42
CA LEU A 667 -8.01 -20.67 35.02
C LEU A 667 -8.51 -22.06 34.57
N THR A 668 -8.75 -22.97 35.52
CA THR A 668 -9.19 -24.35 35.42
C THR A 668 -10.67 -24.55 35.75
N ASP A 669 -11.31 -23.62 36.46
CA ASP A 669 -12.71 -23.77 36.88
C ASP A 669 -13.68 -23.36 35.74
N ASP A 670 -14.88 -23.97 35.72
CA ASP A 670 -15.95 -23.61 34.79
C ASP A 670 -16.50 -22.22 35.15
N VAL A 671 -16.23 -21.21 34.31
CA VAL A 671 -16.73 -19.84 34.51
C VAL A 671 -18.06 -19.65 33.78
N ASP A 672 -19.10 -19.32 34.53
CA ASP A 672 -20.43 -19.07 33.98
C ASP A 672 -20.55 -17.65 33.38
N ALA A 673 -21.61 -17.44 32.59
CA ALA A 673 -21.87 -16.15 31.95
C ALA A 673 -22.05 -15.01 32.95
N LYS A 674 -22.63 -15.29 34.12
CA LYS A 674 -22.89 -14.28 35.15
C LYS A 674 -21.57 -13.73 35.72
N ARG A 675 -20.57 -14.58 35.89
CA ARG A 675 -19.27 -14.20 36.42
C ARG A 675 -18.47 -13.37 35.42
N LEU A 676 -18.39 -13.80 34.15
CA LEU A 676 -17.75 -13.02 33.08
C LEU A 676 -18.43 -11.66 32.85
N ASP A 677 -19.76 -11.62 32.82
CA ASP A 677 -20.54 -10.38 32.66
C ASP A 677 -20.33 -9.39 33.84
N SER A 678 -19.87 -9.88 35.00
CA SER A 678 -19.59 -9.03 36.17
C SER A 678 -18.23 -8.32 36.12
N LEU A 679 -17.34 -8.72 35.19
CA LEU A 679 -16.02 -8.12 34.99
C LEU A 679 -16.16 -6.83 34.18
N SER A 680 -16.50 -5.76 34.89
CA SER A 680 -16.81 -4.46 34.30
C SER A 680 -15.64 -3.84 33.54
N TYR A 681 -14.41 -3.97 34.06
CA TYR A 681 -13.22 -3.42 33.43
C TYR A 681 -12.79 -4.25 32.22
N LEU A 682 -12.94 -5.58 32.26
CA LEU A 682 -12.82 -6.43 31.06
C LEU A 682 -13.78 -5.99 29.95
N HIS A 683 -15.06 -5.78 30.26
CA HIS A 683 -16.03 -5.28 29.29
C HIS A 683 -15.59 -3.92 28.71
N ALA A 684 -15.14 -2.99 29.56
CA ALA A 684 -14.63 -1.69 29.15
C ALA A 684 -13.41 -1.78 28.21
N VAL A 685 -12.46 -2.68 28.51
CA VAL A 685 -11.29 -2.95 27.67
C VAL A 685 -11.70 -3.47 26.29
N CYS A 686 -12.63 -4.44 26.23
CA CYS A 686 -13.12 -4.99 24.97
C CYS A 686 -13.86 -3.93 24.14
N GLN A 687 -14.72 -3.12 24.76
CA GLN A 687 -15.43 -2.03 24.08
C GLN A 687 -14.45 -0.99 23.51
N GLU A 688 -13.47 -0.56 24.30
CA GLU A 688 -12.51 0.44 23.87
C GLU A 688 -11.60 -0.07 22.74
N SER A 689 -11.24 -1.35 22.79
CA SER A 689 -10.47 -2.00 21.73
C SER A 689 -11.25 -2.03 20.41
N LEU A 690 -12.53 -2.40 20.47
CA LEU A 690 -13.44 -2.40 19.32
C LEU A 690 -13.73 -0.99 18.79
N ARG A 691 -13.68 0.04 19.64
CA ARG A 691 -13.84 1.45 19.24
C ARG A 691 -12.64 1.87 18.42
N LEU A 692 -11.44 1.79 19.00
CA LEU A 692 -10.22 2.21 18.32
C LEU A 692 -9.98 1.40 17.04
N TYR A 693 -10.09 0.08 17.11
CA TYR A 693 -9.79 -0.80 15.98
C TYR A 693 -10.98 -1.69 15.62
N ALA A 694 -11.95 -1.11 14.91
CA ALA A 694 -13.01 -1.90 14.30
C ALA A 694 -12.41 -2.87 13.27
N PRO A 695 -12.74 -4.19 13.30
CA PRO A 695 -12.25 -5.14 12.30
C PRO A 695 -12.57 -4.75 10.86
N ILE A 696 -13.67 -4.01 10.63
CA ILE A 696 -14.05 -3.44 9.34
C ILE A 696 -13.84 -1.92 9.39
N PRO A 697 -12.88 -1.35 8.62
CA PRO A 697 -12.54 0.07 8.72
C PRO A 697 -13.56 1.01 8.03
N PHE A 698 -14.20 0.54 6.97
CA PHE A 698 -15.25 1.27 6.25
C PHE A 698 -16.22 0.31 5.56
N THR A 699 -17.40 0.79 5.19
CA THR A 699 -18.35 0.06 4.35
C THR A 699 -19.01 1.00 3.34
N VAL A 700 -19.55 0.45 2.24
CA VAL A 700 -20.17 1.22 1.16
C VAL A 700 -21.59 0.75 0.87
N ARG A 701 -22.43 1.67 0.39
CA ARG A 701 -23.80 1.42 -0.08
C ARG A 701 -24.04 2.16 -1.40
N ASP A 702 -24.95 1.68 -2.23
CA ASP A 702 -25.54 2.42 -3.35
C ASP A 702 -26.96 2.84 -2.97
N ALA A 703 -27.34 4.08 -3.31
CA ALA A 703 -28.72 4.53 -3.25
C ALA A 703 -29.56 3.80 -4.31
N LEU A 704 -30.59 3.06 -3.90
CA LEU A 704 -31.46 2.29 -4.80
C LEU A 704 -32.44 3.15 -5.61
N LYS A 705 -32.75 4.33 -5.09
CA LYS A 705 -33.69 5.30 -5.63
C LYS A 705 -33.20 6.70 -5.28
N ASP A 706 -33.75 7.68 -5.97
CA ASP A 706 -33.58 9.08 -5.61
C ASP A 706 -34.09 9.29 -4.18
N THR A 707 -33.27 9.92 -3.34
CA THR A 707 -33.53 10.06 -1.91
C THR A 707 -32.93 11.37 -1.41
N GLN A 708 -33.00 11.63 -0.10
CA GLN A 708 -32.31 12.73 0.54
C GLN A 708 -31.52 12.24 1.75
N ILE A 709 -30.43 12.93 2.06
CA ILE A 709 -29.70 12.81 3.33
C ILE A 709 -29.56 14.23 3.89
N LEU A 710 -30.10 14.49 5.08
CA LEU A 710 -30.11 15.82 5.72
C LEU A 710 -30.70 16.93 4.84
N GLY A 711 -31.73 16.58 4.04
CA GLY A 711 -32.36 17.48 3.08
C GLY A 711 -31.61 17.63 1.75
N THR A 712 -30.36 17.15 1.64
CA THR A 712 -29.60 17.15 0.38
C THR A 712 -30.08 16.04 -0.54
N PHE A 713 -30.41 16.36 -1.79
CA PHE A 713 -30.83 15.39 -2.79
C PHE A 713 -29.70 14.43 -3.18
N ILE A 714 -30.00 13.13 -3.15
CA ILE A 714 -29.07 12.06 -3.48
C ILE A 714 -29.64 11.25 -4.65
N PRO A 715 -29.03 11.32 -5.84
CA PRO A 715 -29.47 10.55 -7.00
C PRO A 715 -29.37 9.04 -6.78
N LYS A 716 -30.24 8.29 -7.47
CA LYS A 716 -30.13 6.84 -7.58
C LYS A 716 -28.77 6.45 -8.15
N GLY A 717 -28.13 5.46 -7.53
CA GLY A 717 -26.82 4.93 -7.93
C GLY A 717 -25.63 5.62 -7.27
N THR A 718 -25.85 6.69 -6.50
CA THR A 718 -24.79 7.36 -5.74
C THR A 718 -24.24 6.44 -4.65
N MET A 719 -22.92 6.33 -4.60
CA MET A 719 -22.21 5.47 -3.66
C MET A 719 -21.99 6.21 -2.33
N VAL A 720 -22.65 5.75 -1.27
CA VAL A 720 -22.50 6.24 0.10
C VAL A 720 -21.42 5.47 0.84
N VAL A 721 -20.40 6.15 1.34
CA VAL A 721 -19.26 5.60 2.07
C VAL A 721 -19.40 5.94 3.55
N LEU A 722 -19.26 4.91 4.40
CA LEU A 722 -19.32 5.00 5.86
C LEU A 722 -17.95 4.60 6.43
N CYS A 723 -17.21 5.55 7.00
CA CYS A 723 -15.86 5.34 7.50
C CYS A 723 -15.86 5.08 9.01
N LEU A 724 -15.96 3.81 9.41
CA LEU A 724 -16.10 3.38 10.81
C LEU A 724 -14.92 3.84 11.66
N TRP A 725 -13.67 3.68 11.18
CA TRP A 725 -12.48 4.12 11.92
C TRP A 725 -12.45 5.63 12.16
N ALA A 726 -12.90 6.42 11.19
CA ALA A 726 -12.94 7.87 11.32
C ALA A 726 -13.99 8.29 12.38
N ILE A 727 -15.20 7.72 12.31
CA ILE A 727 -16.29 8.05 13.24
C ILE A 727 -15.96 7.58 14.67
N ASN A 728 -15.42 6.38 14.83
CA ASN A 728 -15.06 5.84 16.14
C ASN A 728 -13.93 6.62 16.84
N ARG A 729 -13.17 7.43 16.11
CA ARG A 729 -12.07 8.26 16.63
C ARG A 729 -12.30 9.75 16.41
N ALA A 730 -13.51 10.16 16.02
CA ALA A 730 -13.83 11.56 15.80
C ALA A 730 -13.79 12.32 17.13
N HIS A 731 -12.88 13.30 17.25
CA HIS A 731 -12.71 14.11 18.46
C HIS A 731 -14.00 14.85 18.85
N GLU A 732 -14.79 15.26 17.86
CA GLU A 732 -16.09 15.93 18.10
C GLU A 732 -17.10 15.05 18.85
N LEU A 733 -17.05 13.73 18.62
CA LEU A 733 -17.95 12.74 19.20
C LEU A 733 -17.41 12.13 20.48
N TRP A 734 -16.10 11.88 20.55
CA TRP A 734 -15.44 11.12 21.62
C TRP A 734 -14.60 11.97 22.58
N GLY A 735 -14.37 13.24 22.26
CA GLY A 735 -13.55 14.15 23.07
C GLY A 735 -12.08 14.20 22.63
N PRO A 736 -11.25 14.99 23.33
CA PRO A 736 -9.83 15.19 22.98
C PRO A 736 -8.98 13.93 23.15
N ASP A 737 -9.42 12.96 23.96
CA ASP A 737 -8.75 11.67 24.19
C ASP A 737 -9.25 10.57 23.23
N ALA A 738 -9.87 10.94 22.11
CA ALA A 738 -10.49 9.99 21.16
C ALA A 738 -9.49 9.01 20.54
N ASP A 739 -8.22 9.38 20.40
CA ASP A 739 -7.17 8.50 19.88
C ASP A 739 -6.52 7.62 20.96
N ASP A 740 -6.79 7.91 22.24
CA ASP A 740 -6.20 7.20 23.36
C ASP A 740 -6.95 5.91 23.69
N PHE A 741 -6.23 4.89 24.14
CA PHE A 741 -6.82 3.65 24.66
C PHE A 741 -7.23 3.86 26.12
N ASN A 742 -8.46 4.32 26.33
CA ASN A 742 -8.98 4.67 27.64
C ASN A 742 -10.23 3.84 28.00
N PRO A 743 -10.08 2.67 28.65
CA PRO A 743 -11.22 1.87 29.10
C PRO A 743 -12.12 2.60 30.12
N GLU A 744 -11.59 3.53 30.93
CA GLU A 744 -12.37 4.21 31.97
C GLU A 744 -13.58 4.99 31.45
N ARG A 745 -13.57 5.38 30.16
CA ARG A 745 -14.71 6.06 29.54
C ARG A 745 -16.00 5.23 29.58
N TRP A 746 -15.86 3.90 29.63
CA TRP A 746 -16.98 2.97 29.71
C TRP A 746 -17.41 2.67 31.16
N MET A 747 -16.71 3.23 32.15
CA MET A 747 -16.94 2.97 33.57
C MET A 747 -17.59 4.16 34.30
N ALA A 748 -17.54 5.36 33.71
CA ALA A 748 -18.12 6.54 34.31
C ALA A 748 -19.66 6.42 34.48
N PRO A 749 -20.25 7.06 35.51
CA PRO A 749 -21.68 6.98 35.78
C PRO A 749 -22.53 7.32 34.54
N GLY A 750 -23.39 6.38 34.14
CA GLY A 750 -24.27 6.53 32.96
C GLY A 750 -23.60 6.35 31.60
N GLN A 751 -22.30 6.08 31.54
CA GLN A 751 -21.53 5.97 30.29
C GLN A 751 -21.27 4.53 29.83
N ALA A 752 -21.69 3.51 30.60
CA ALA A 752 -21.45 2.10 30.30
C ALA A 752 -21.85 1.65 28.88
N ASN A 753 -22.85 2.29 28.28
CA ASN A 753 -23.33 1.96 26.94
C ASN A 753 -22.89 2.95 25.86
N SER A 754 -22.36 4.13 26.22
CA SER A 754 -22.01 5.20 25.28
C SER A 754 -20.53 5.57 25.26
N GLY A 755 -19.76 5.18 26.27
CA GLY A 755 -18.34 5.53 26.41
C GLY A 755 -18.10 7.04 26.49
N GLY A 756 -19.11 7.81 26.94
CA GLY A 756 -19.08 9.27 26.96
C GLY A 756 -19.39 9.94 25.62
N SER A 757 -19.76 9.19 24.58
CA SER A 757 -20.17 9.75 23.29
C SER A 757 -21.44 10.61 23.39
N LYS A 758 -21.49 11.67 22.58
CA LYS A 758 -22.67 12.53 22.38
C LYS A 758 -23.78 11.89 21.55
N SER A 759 -23.53 10.77 20.87
CA SER A 759 -24.50 10.10 20.00
C SER A 759 -24.38 8.58 19.97
N ASN A 760 -25.51 7.90 19.85
CA ASN A 760 -25.61 6.45 19.63
C ASN A 760 -25.04 6.01 18.26
N TYR A 761 -24.77 6.96 17.36
CA TYR A 761 -24.18 6.71 16.04
C TYR A 761 -22.67 6.97 15.99
N ALA A 762 -22.01 7.19 17.14
CA ALA A 762 -20.56 7.38 17.21
C ALA A 762 -19.75 6.07 17.28
N PHE A 763 -20.36 4.99 17.78
CA PHE A 763 -19.72 3.67 17.84
C PHE A 763 -20.28 2.79 16.70
N LEU A 764 -19.58 2.80 15.57
CA LEU A 764 -20.04 2.14 14.33
C LEU A 764 -19.42 0.77 14.08
N THR A 765 -18.65 0.21 15.02
CA THR A 765 -17.97 -1.10 14.85
C THR A 765 -18.93 -2.21 14.43
N PHE A 766 -20.15 -2.19 14.96
CA PHE A 766 -21.21 -3.15 14.62
C PHE A 766 -22.29 -2.54 13.70
N LEU A 767 -22.06 -1.35 13.15
CA LEU A 767 -23.07 -0.50 12.51
C LEU A 767 -24.26 -0.23 13.45
N HIS A 768 -25.33 0.36 12.91
CA HIS A 768 -26.56 0.61 13.65
C HIS A 768 -27.80 0.25 12.82
N GLY A 769 -28.97 0.19 13.48
CA GLY A 769 -30.27 0.02 12.84
C GLY A 769 -30.55 -1.41 12.32
N PRO A 770 -31.53 -1.58 11.40
CA PRO A 770 -31.98 -2.89 10.92
C PRO A 770 -30.89 -3.74 10.26
N ARG A 771 -29.80 -3.11 9.81
CA ARG A 771 -28.64 -3.73 9.16
C ARG A 771 -27.42 -3.85 10.08
N GLY A 772 -27.55 -3.48 11.36
CA GLY A 772 -26.51 -3.68 12.38
C GLY A 772 -26.13 -5.15 12.57
N CYS A 773 -24.94 -5.41 13.09
CA CYS A 773 -24.43 -6.77 13.29
C CYS A 773 -25.37 -7.58 14.19
N VAL A 774 -25.81 -8.75 13.71
CA VAL A 774 -26.65 -9.65 14.51
C VAL A 774 -25.83 -10.36 15.60
N GLY A 775 -24.54 -10.57 15.35
CA GLY A 775 -23.59 -11.24 16.24
C GLY A 775 -22.88 -10.32 17.23
N GLN A 776 -23.29 -9.06 17.41
CA GLN A 776 -22.59 -8.12 18.30
C GLN A 776 -22.37 -8.67 19.71
N LYS A 777 -23.44 -9.18 20.33
CA LYS A 777 -23.38 -9.72 21.70
C LYS A 777 -22.59 -11.03 21.77
N PHE A 778 -22.68 -11.86 20.73
CA PHE A 778 -21.89 -13.08 20.60
C PHE A 778 -20.40 -12.75 20.55
N SER A 779 -20.00 -11.85 19.65
CA SER A 779 -18.60 -11.46 19.44
C SER A 779 -18.00 -10.79 20.67
N LEU A 780 -18.78 -9.98 21.39
CA LEU A 780 -18.31 -9.38 22.65
C LEU A 780 -18.10 -10.44 23.75
N ALA A 781 -19.03 -11.39 23.91
CA ALA A 781 -18.89 -12.47 24.88
C ALA A 781 -17.69 -13.37 24.57
N GLU A 782 -17.51 -13.74 23.30
CA GLU A 782 -16.33 -14.47 22.80
C GLU A 782 -15.03 -13.72 23.11
N LEU A 783 -14.96 -12.43 22.76
CA LEU A 783 -13.77 -11.61 22.99
C LEU A 783 -13.44 -11.47 24.48
N MET A 784 -14.46 -11.31 25.34
CA MET A 784 -14.29 -11.25 26.78
C MET A 784 -13.74 -12.56 27.34
N ALA A 785 -14.29 -13.72 26.95
CA ALA A 785 -13.81 -15.02 27.41
C ALA A 785 -12.34 -15.26 27.03
N LEU A 786 -11.99 -15.03 25.76
CA LEU A 786 -10.63 -15.19 25.25
C LEU A 786 -9.65 -14.23 25.95
N THR A 787 -10.02 -12.96 26.09
CA THR A 787 -9.17 -11.94 26.73
C THR A 787 -8.99 -12.23 28.21
N CYS A 788 -10.05 -12.65 28.92
CA CYS A 788 -10.01 -13.00 30.33
C CYS A 788 -8.98 -14.10 30.60
N VAL A 789 -9.06 -15.20 29.85
CA VAL A 789 -8.19 -16.36 30.05
C VAL A 789 -6.74 -16.03 29.69
N LEU A 790 -6.52 -15.32 28.58
CA LEU A 790 -5.18 -14.91 28.13
C LEU A 790 -4.50 -13.95 29.11
N VAL A 791 -5.18 -12.88 29.55
CA VAL A 791 -4.59 -11.86 30.45
C VAL A 791 -4.43 -12.37 31.87
N GLY A 792 -5.34 -13.25 32.32
CA GLY A 792 -5.21 -13.94 33.60
C GLY A 792 -3.94 -14.79 33.67
N ARG A 793 -3.61 -15.49 32.56
CA ARG A 793 -2.46 -16.39 32.47
C ARG A 793 -1.15 -15.69 32.17
N TYR A 794 -1.18 -14.77 31.21
CA TYR A 794 0.00 -14.22 30.57
C TYR A 794 0.13 -12.73 30.77
N ARG A 795 1.37 -12.25 30.70
CA ARG A 795 1.67 -10.85 30.45
C ARG A 795 2.19 -10.68 29.03
N PHE A 796 1.57 -9.77 28.29
CA PHE A 796 1.94 -9.42 26.93
C PHE A 796 2.78 -8.14 26.95
N ASP A 797 3.86 -8.13 26.18
CA ASP A 797 4.78 -7.00 26.06
C ASP A 797 5.11 -6.79 24.57
N ILE A 798 5.23 -5.53 24.17
CA ILE A 798 5.66 -5.09 22.85
C ILE A 798 6.33 -3.72 22.99
N ASP A 799 7.25 -3.39 22.09
CA ASP A 799 7.85 -2.06 22.06
C ASP A 799 6.74 -0.98 22.04
N LYS A 800 6.79 -0.03 22.98
CA LYS A 800 5.80 1.05 23.09
C LYS A 800 5.77 1.92 21.84
N ASP A 801 6.91 2.06 21.17
CA ASP A 801 7.05 2.80 19.92
C ASP A 801 6.72 1.93 18.69
N TYR A 802 6.27 0.68 18.89
CA TYR A 802 5.83 -0.17 17.80
C TYR A 802 4.60 0.41 17.12
N GLU A 803 4.76 0.69 15.83
CA GLU A 803 3.70 1.10 14.93
C GLU A 803 3.36 -0.05 13.98
N VAL A 804 2.07 -0.37 13.88
CA VAL A 804 1.58 -1.36 12.91
C VAL A 804 1.66 -0.75 11.51
N ARG A 805 2.75 -1.04 10.80
CA ARG A 805 2.96 -0.58 9.41
C ARG A 805 2.26 -1.44 8.37
N ASP A 806 2.00 -2.69 8.70
CA ASP A 806 1.48 -3.71 7.78
C ASP A 806 0.12 -4.24 8.25
N ILE A 807 -0.95 -3.60 7.77
CA ILE A 807 -2.32 -4.08 7.94
C ILE A 807 -2.69 -5.01 6.77
N THR A 808 -3.51 -6.03 7.03
CA THR A 808 -4.03 -6.94 6.00
C THR A 808 -4.71 -6.18 4.88
N ASP A 809 -4.34 -6.51 3.63
CA ASP A 809 -4.88 -5.90 2.41
C ASP A 809 -6.34 -6.33 2.09
N GLY A 810 -7.11 -6.81 3.07
CA GLY A 810 -8.42 -7.45 2.88
C GLY A 810 -9.62 -6.61 3.33
N ILE A 811 -10.81 -7.22 3.35
CA ILE A 811 -12.03 -6.61 3.89
C ILE A 811 -11.90 -6.36 5.41
N VAL A 812 -11.20 -7.27 6.09
CA VAL A 812 -10.90 -7.19 7.52
C VAL A 812 -9.51 -6.58 7.72
N ALA A 813 -9.42 -5.58 8.59
CA ALA A 813 -8.19 -4.90 8.97
C ALA A 813 -7.62 -5.48 10.28
N LYS A 814 -6.49 -6.18 10.17
CA LYS A 814 -5.67 -6.65 11.29
C LYS A 814 -4.18 -6.56 10.93
N PRO A 815 -3.25 -6.54 11.90
CA PRO A 815 -1.82 -6.66 11.61
C PRO A 815 -1.53 -7.94 10.83
N LYS A 816 -0.63 -7.90 9.84
CA LYS A 816 -0.27 -9.10 9.05
C LYS A 816 0.42 -10.18 9.89
N THR A 817 1.25 -9.74 10.84
CA THR A 817 1.97 -10.57 11.81
C THR A 817 2.28 -9.71 13.03
N LEU A 818 2.20 -10.27 14.24
CA LEU A 818 2.68 -9.64 15.48
C LEU A 818 3.73 -10.55 16.11
N ARG A 819 4.85 -10.77 15.40
CA ARG A 819 5.91 -11.70 15.83
C ARG A 819 6.80 -11.14 16.95
N ASP A 820 6.79 -9.83 17.15
CA ASP A 820 7.57 -9.15 18.19
C ASP A 820 6.80 -9.06 19.53
N LEU A 821 5.67 -9.78 19.67
CA LEU A 821 4.91 -9.85 20.90
C LEU A 821 5.58 -10.84 21.87
N LEU A 822 6.15 -10.32 22.96
CA LEU A 822 6.73 -11.12 24.03
C LEU A 822 5.65 -11.55 25.00
N VAL A 823 5.61 -12.84 25.32
CA VAL A 823 4.74 -13.44 26.32
C VAL A 823 5.60 -13.85 27.52
N LEU A 824 5.30 -13.26 28.67
CA LEU A 824 5.91 -13.61 29.95
C LEU A 824 4.95 -14.57 30.69
N GLY A 825 5.38 -15.82 30.87
CA GLY A 825 4.65 -16.81 31.64
C GLY A 825 4.86 -16.59 33.13
N ILE A 826 3.78 -16.43 33.91
CA ILE A 826 3.87 -16.35 35.37
C ILE A 826 3.52 -17.72 35.97
N VAL A 827 4.49 -18.34 36.66
CA VAL A 827 4.25 -19.37 37.67
C VAL A 827 4.53 -18.72 39.04
N ALA A 828 3.52 -18.77 39.91
CA ALA A 828 3.39 -18.36 41.32
C ALA A 828 4.55 -17.66 42.10
N ASP A 829 4.16 -16.54 42.75
CA ASP A 829 4.65 -15.84 43.98
C ASP A 829 6.15 -15.53 44.26
N PRO A 830 6.44 -14.43 45.01
CA PRO A 830 7.70 -13.68 44.90
C PRO A 830 8.62 -13.82 46.13
N ALA A 831 9.92 -14.04 45.92
CA ALA A 831 11.00 -13.67 46.84
C ALA A 831 12.35 -13.59 46.10
N PRO A 832 13.32 -12.80 46.58
CA PRO A 832 14.08 -11.88 45.74
C PRO A 832 15.36 -12.49 45.16
N PHE A 833 15.62 -12.23 43.88
CA PHE A 833 16.97 -12.33 43.33
C PHE A 833 17.31 -11.07 42.54
N ILE A 834 17.94 -10.14 43.26
CA ILE A 834 18.70 -9.03 42.68
C ILE A 834 19.95 -9.63 42.02
N LEU A 835 20.35 -9.02 40.90
CA LEU A 835 21.54 -9.22 40.06
C LEU A 835 21.43 -10.28 38.96
N GLY A 836 21.11 -9.82 37.75
CA GLY A 836 21.33 -10.62 36.54
C GLY A 836 20.94 -10.03 35.19
N PHE A 837 20.39 -8.81 35.09
CA PHE A 837 19.91 -8.26 33.81
C PHE A 837 20.87 -7.21 33.22
N LYS A 838 21.87 -7.70 32.48
CA LYS A 838 22.57 -6.95 31.40
C LYS A 838 23.49 -7.91 30.65
N PHE A 839 22.96 -8.64 29.67
CA PHE A 839 23.63 -9.11 28.44
C PHE A 839 22.78 -10.19 27.77
N SER A 840 22.06 -9.81 26.74
CA SER A 840 21.54 -10.74 25.72
C SER A 840 20.93 -9.97 24.55
N LEU A 841 20.45 -8.74 24.77
CA LEU A 841 20.00 -7.83 23.71
C LEU A 841 21.12 -7.28 22.81
N GLU A 842 22.38 -7.29 23.25
CA GLU A 842 23.49 -6.85 22.39
C GLU A 842 23.95 -7.90 21.38
N VAL A 843 23.70 -9.20 21.59
CA VAL A 843 24.19 -10.25 20.67
C VAL A 843 23.29 -10.39 19.42
N PHE A 844 21.98 -10.21 19.57
CA PHE A 844 21.07 -10.15 18.40
C PHE A 844 21.15 -8.82 17.66
N ALA A 845 21.42 -7.71 18.37
CA ALA A 845 21.81 -6.45 17.73
C ALA A 845 23.15 -6.59 16.98
N LEU A 846 24.12 -7.35 17.51
CA LEU A 846 25.38 -7.67 16.82
C LEU A 846 25.21 -8.61 15.62
N LEU A 847 24.26 -9.55 15.65
CA LEU A 847 23.95 -10.44 14.51
C LEU A 847 23.18 -9.73 13.39
N ARG A 848 22.25 -8.83 13.75
CA ARG A 848 21.56 -7.96 12.78
C ARG A 848 22.53 -6.94 12.20
N ALA A 849 23.41 -6.36 13.03
CA ALA A 849 24.47 -5.47 12.58
C ALA A 849 25.55 -6.18 11.74
N SER A 850 25.91 -7.44 12.02
CA SER A 850 26.90 -8.17 11.24
C SER A 850 26.39 -8.55 9.86
N ALA A 851 25.17 -9.08 9.74
CA ALA A 851 24.58 -9.41 8.43
C ALA A 851 24.34 -8.15 7.57
N PHE A 852 23.95 -7.03 8.19
CA PHE A 852 23.82 -5.74 7.50
C PHE A 852 25.17 -5.12 7.13
N SER A 853 26.18 -5.15 8.01
CA SER A 853 27.51 -4.57 7.73
C SER A 853 28.30 -5.34 6.68
N TYR A 854 28.22 -6.68 6.61
CA TYR A 854 28.87 -7.44 5.53
C TYR A 854 28.17 -7.26 4.18
N SER A 855 26.84 -7.18 4.18
CA SER A 855 26.07 -6.90 2.96
C SER A 855 26.29 -5.48 2.45
N SER A 856 26.42 -4.47 3.32
CA SER A 856 26.65 -3.08 2.93
C SER A 856 28.03 -2.86 2.30
N LEU A 857 29.10 -3.45 2.84
CA LEU A 857 30.46 -3.35 2.26
C LEU A 857 30.59 -4.17 0.96
N PHE A 858 29.93 -5.34 0.91
CA PHE A 858 29.91 -6.20 -0.28
C PHE A 858 29.08 -5.57 -1.43
N ILE A 859 27.91 -5.01 -1.12
CA ILE A 859 27.06 -4.29 -2.06
C ILE A 859 27.71 -2.96 -2.45
N GLN A 860 28.35 -2.21 -1.55
CA GLN A 860 29.12 -1.01 -1.91
C GLN A 860 30.29 -1.34 -2.83
N ALA A 861 31.02 -2.43 -2.60
CA ALA A 861 32.11 -2.85 -3.48
C ALA A 861 31.59 -3.27 -4.87
N ILE A 862 30.50 -4.04 -4.94
CA ILE A 862 29.89 -4.46 -6.21
C ILE A 862 29.24 -3.28 -6.95
N MET A 863 28.52 -2.40 -6.25
CA MET A 863 27.89 -1.22 -6.84
C MET A 863 28.94 -0.21 -7.30
N SER A 864 30.05 -0.04 -6.57
CA SER A 864 31.15 0.84 -7.00
C SER A 864 31.90 0.31 -8.23
N ILE A 865 31.95 -1.01 -8.42
CA ILE A 865 32.51 -1.66 -9.62
C ILE A 865 31.52 -1.58 -10.81
N ALA A 866 30.22 -1.73 -10.55
CA ALA A 866 29.18 -1.73 -11.58
C ALA A 866 28.81 -0.32 -12.08
N ASP A 867 28.95 0.70 -11.25
CA ASP A 867 28.48 2.07 -11.51
C ASP A 867 29.61 3.02 -11.96
N GLY A 868 30.83 2.49 -12.20
CA GLY A 868 31.96 3.22 -12.77
C GLY A 868 32.47 4.42 -11.94
N SER A 869 32.00 4.56 -10.70
CA SER A 869 32.12 5.78 -9.88
C SER A 869 33.47 5.91 -9.18
N TYR A 870 34.29 4.86 -9.16
CA TYR A 870 35.74 4.98 -8.98
C TYR A 870 36.38 5.12 -10.35
N ALA A 871 36.85 6.32 -10.65
CA ALA A 871 37.43 6.69 -11.92
C ALA A 871 38.42 5.63 -12.44
N ARG A 872 38.37 5.39 -13.76
CA ARG A 872 39.35 4.62 -14.55
C ARG A 872 40.82 5.03 -14.28
N GLY A 873 41.04 6.17 -13.62
CA GLY A 873 42.32 6.62 -13.09
C GLY A 873 42.84 5.84 -11.88
N ASP A 874 42.03 5.47 -10.88
CA ASP A 874 42.54 4.83 -9.64
C ASP A 874 42.78 3.32 -9.78
N LEU A 875 42.07 2.67 -10.71
CA LEU A 875 42.31 1.26 -11.09
C LEU A 875 43.67 1.04 -11.77
N LEU A 876 44.28 2.11 -12.31
CA LEU A 876 45.59 2.09 -12.96
C LEU A 876 46.66 2.88 -12.18
N ASN A 877 46.30 3.97 -11.47
CA ASN A 877 47.22 4.79 -10.67
C ASN A 877 47.56 4.20 -9.29
N GLY A 878 46.79 3.23 -8.81
CA GLY A 878 47.02 2.57 -7.52
C GLY A 878 48.04 1.42 -7.55
N CYS A 879 48.45 0.99 -8.75
CA CYS A 879 49.44 -0.07 -8.90
C CYS A 879 50.85 0.48 -8.84
N LYS A 880 51.36 0.63 -7.61
CA LYS A 880 52.74 1.04 -7.37
C LYS A 880 53.63 -0.19 -7.25
N ASP A 881 54.83 -0.10 -7.82
CA ASP A 881 55.89 -1.08 -7.59
C ASP A 881 56.17 -1.24 -6.09
N ILE A 882 56.68 -2.41 -5.70
CA ILE A 882 56.96 -2.75 -4.31
C ILE A 882 57.99 -1.76 -3.75
N ILE A 883 57.56 -0.89 -2.85
CA ILE A 883 58.45 0.05 -2.15
C ILE A 883 59.19 -0.72 -1.03
N PRO A 884 60.54 -0.80 -1.05
CA PRO A 884 61.28 -1.49 0.00
C PRO A 884 61.01 -0.86 1.37
N GLY A 885 60.58 -1.68 2.34
CA GLY A 885 60.29 -1.24 3.72
C GLY A 885 58.84 -0.87 4.01
N LEU A 886 57.95 -0.81 3.01
CA LEU A 886 56.51 -0.56 3.21
C LEU A 886 55.74 -1.89 3.16
N GLN A 887 55.05 -2.27 4.24
CA GLN A 887 54.26 -3.51 4.27
C GLN A 887 52.91 -3.33 3.54
N ASN A 888 52.59 -4.26 2.65
CA ASN A 888 51.26 -4.37 2.03
C ASN A 888 50.30 -5.14 2.96
N ALA A 889 48.99 -5.14 2.64
CA ALA A 889 47.96 -5.75 3.49
C ALA A 889 48.11 -7.27 3.69
N TYR A 890 48.88 -7.94 2.82
CA TYR A 890 49.17 -9.37 2.91
C TYR A 890 50.46 -9.68 3.70
N GLY A 891 51.36 -8.70 3.85
CA GLY A 891 52.72 -8.90 4.36
C GLY A 891 53.68 -9.64 3.41
N TYR A 892 53.20 -10.09 2.24
CA TYR A 892 53.97 -10.72 1.15
C TYR A 892 53.29 -10.42 -0.20
N VAL A 893 53.84 -10.90 -1.31
CA VAL A 893 53.20 -10.75 -2.64
C VAL A 893 52.50 -12.06 -3.00
N PRO A 894 51.15 -12.08 -3.17
CA PRO A 894 50.43 -13.30 -3.54
C PRO A 894 50.94 -13.93 -4.84
N SER A 895 51.01 -15.26 -4.89
CA SER A 895 51.45 -15.98 -6.09
C SER A 895 50.41 -15.92 -7.22
N LEU A 896 50.84 -15.44 -8.39
CA LEU A 896 50.03 -15.42 -9.61
C LEU A 896 49.64 -16.85 -10.04
N ALA A 897 50.56 -17.80 -9.94
CA ALA A 897 50.33 -19.19 -10.34
C ALA A 897 49.25 -19.85 -9.48
N ALA A 898 49.30 -19.65 -8.15
CA ALA A 898 48.28 -20.17 -7.25
C ALA A 898 46.90 -19.54 -7.52
N GLY A 899 46.85 -18.22 -7.75
CA GLY A 899 45.62 -17.51 -8.11
C GLY A 899 44.94 -18.10 -9.34
N ILE A 900 45.69 -18.30 -10.43
CA ILE A 900 45.18 -18.85 -11.69
C ILE A 900 44.67 -20.28 -11.51
N VAL A 901 45.42 -21.15 -10.81
CA VAL A 901 45.03 -22.55 -10.63
C VAL A 901 43.70 -22.69 -9.89
N PHE A 902 43.51 -21.97 -8.77
CA PHE A 902 42.25 -22.05 -8.03
C PHE A 902 41.09 -21.37 -8.77
N CYS A 903 41.34 -20.30 -9.55
CA CYS A 903 40.32 -19.76 -10.44
C CYS A 903 39.83 -20.81 -11.45
N LEU A 904 40.73 -21.57 -12.06
CA LEU A 904 40.35 -22.62 -13.01
C LEU A 904 39.55 -23.75 -12.34
N ILE A 905 39.95 -24.16 -11.14
CA ILE A 905 39.24 -25.20 -10.36
C ILE A 905 37.82 -24.75 -9.99
N PHE A 906 37.65 -23.53 -9.46
CA PHE A 906 36.33 -23.05 -9.04
C PHE A 906 35.43 -22.65 -10.22
N ALA A 907 36.01 -22.19 -11.33
CA ALA A 907 35.27 -21.99 -12.56
C ALA A 907 34.75 -23.32 -13.14
N ALA A 908 35.60 -24.36 -13.19
CA ALA A 908 35.21 -25.66 -13.70
C ALA A 908 34.13 -26.33 -12.83
N THR A 909 34.29 -26.31 -11.50
CA THR A 909 33.29 -26.86 -10.56
C THR A 909 31.99 -26.06 -10.56
N GLY A 910 32.06 -24.73 -10.65
CA GLY A 910 30.89 -23.85 -10.77
C GLY A 910 30.10 -24.14 -12.05
N ILE A 911 30.76 -24.26 -13.20
CA ILE A 911 30.11 -24.62 -14.47
C ILE A 911 29.46 -26.00 -14.36
N TYR A 912 30.16 -27.00 -13.81
CA TYR A 912 29.60 -28.34 -13.61
C TYR A 912 28.30 -28.29 -12.78
N HIS A 913 28.31 -27.61 -11.63
CA HIS A 913 27.13 -27.54 -10.76
C HIS A 913 26.02 -26.65 -11.34
N ILE A 914 26.33 -25.65 -12.17
CA ILE A 914 25.32 -24.88 -12.92
C ILE A 914 24.62 -25.76 -13.95
N VAL A 915 25.38 -26.51 -14.76
CA VAL A 915 24.80 -27.45 -15.73
C VAL A 915 23.94 -28.50 -15.03
N ARG A 916 24.42 -29.07 -13.91
CA ARG A 916 23.65 -30.00 -13.08
C ARG A 916 22.39 -29.36 -12.50
N SER A 917 22.45 -28.10 -12.10
CA SER A 917 21.29 -27.36 -11.59
C SER A 917 20.20 -27.21 -12.65
N PHE A 918 20.56 -26.95 -13.91
CA PHE A 918 19.58 -26.92 -15.00
C PHE A 918 19.03 -28.30 -15.37
N GLN A 919 19.87 -29.35 -15.30
CA GLN A 919 19.47 -30.72 -15.65
C GLN A 919 18.61 -31.40 -14.58
N LYS A 920 18.90 -31.20 -13.29
CA LYS A 920 18.27 -31.93 -12.18
C LYS A 920 17.41 -31.06 -11.26
N ARG A 921 17.54 -29.73 -11.33
CA ARG A 921 16.76 -28.73 -10.55
C ARG A 921 16.71 -29.03 -9.04
N LYS A 922 17.79 -29.54 -8.45
CA LYS A 922 17.89 -29.84 -7.02
C LYS A 922 18.63 -28.72 -6.27
N ALA A 923 18.13 -28.38 -5.07
CA ALA A 923 18.66 -27.31 -4.23
C ALA A 923 20.17 -27.46 -3.90
N THR A 924 20.67 -28.69 -3.76
CA THR A 924 22.09 -28.98 -3.49
C THR A 924 23.00 -28.51 -4.62
N SER A 925 22.60 -28.70 -5.88
CA SER A 925 23.38 -28.25 -7.05
C SER A 925 23.45 -26.74 -7.14
N TYR A 926 22.35 -26.03 -6.84
CA TYR A 926 22.33 -24.57 -6.82
C TYR A 926 23.24 -23.99 -5.73
N LEU A 927 23.23 -24.58 -4.53
CA LEU A 927 24.07 -24.14 -3.41
C LEU A 927 25.56 -24.35 -3.67
N LEU A 928 25.95 -25.50 -4.24
CA LEU A 928 27.34 -25.76 -4.64
C LEU A 928 27.79 -24.86 -5.79
N ALA A 929 26.91 -24.56 -6.75
CA ALA A 929 27.19 -23.62 -7.83
C ALA A 929 27.45 -22.19 -7.31
N ILE A 930 26.61 -21.72 -6.39
CA ILE A 930 26.77 -20.41 -5.74
C ILE A 930 28.08 -20.37 -4.96
N SER A 931 28.39 -21.41 -4.19
CA SER A 931 29.66 -21.50 -3.45
C SER A 931 30.88 -21.43 -4.38
N SER A 932 30.91 -22.22 -5.45
CA SER A 932 32.03 -22.23 -6.40
C SER A 932 32.21 -20.86 -7.07
N TYR A 933 31.12 -20.15 -7.36
CA TYR A 933 31.20 -18.82 -7.97
C TYR A 933 31.72 -17.76 -6.98
N ILE A 934 31.31 -17.82 -5.71
CA ILE A 934 31.81 -16.90 -4.68
C ILE A 934 33.30 -17.18 -4.38
N GLU A 935 33.72 -18.44 -4.32
CA GLU A 935 35.15 -18.81 -4.24
C GLU A 935 35.93 -18.27 -5.45
N LEU A 936 35.41 -18.44 -6.67
CA LEU A 936 36.03 -17.94 -7.90
C LEU A 936 36.28 -16.42 -7.83
N ILE A 937 35.30 -15.63 -7.38
CA ILE A 937 35.46 -14.18 -7.21
C ILE A 937 36.58 -13.85 -6.23
N GLY A 938 36.68 -14.59 -5.13
CA GLY A 938 37.74 -14.40 -4.14
C GLY A 938 39.14 -14.68 -4.70
N TRP A 939 39.29 -15.75 -5.48
CA TRP A 939 40.55 -16.10 -6.13
C TRP A 939 40.90 -15.18 -7.30
N ILE A 940 39.91 -14.57 -7.97
CA ILE A 940 40.12 -13.48 -8.93
C ILE A 940 40.69 -12.25 -8.21
N GLY A 941 40.13 -11.88 -7.06
CA GLY A 941 40.66 -10.81 -6.21
C GLY A 941 42.12 -11.07 -5.78
N ARG A 942 42.46 -12.32 -5.46
CA ARG A 942 43.84 -12.72 -5.14
C ARG A 942 44.79 -12.66 -6.34
N THR A 943 44.34 -13.11 -7.51
CA THR A 943 45.09 -13.05 -8.77
C THR A 943 45.35 -11.61 -9.21
N TRP A 944 44.42 -10.71 -8.93
CA TRP A 944 44.63 -9.28 -9.13
C TRP A 944 45.68 -8.73 -8.15
N SER A 945 45.64 -9.16 -6.90
CA SER A 945 46.58 -8.75 -5.86
C SER A 945 48.02 -9.25 -6.09
N SER A 946 48.24 -10.30 -6.89
CA SER A 946 49.60 -10.74 -7.26
C SER A 946 50.33 -9.75 -8.16
N LYS A 947 49.60 -8.96 -8.95
CA LYS A 947 50.17 -7.86 -9.76
C LYS A 947 50.14 -6.53 -9.01
N CYS A 948 49.29 -6.41 -8.01
CA CYS A 948 48.95 -5.14 -7.37
C CYS A 948 48.74 -5.29 -5.86
N ALA A 949 49.78 -5.66 -5.12
CA ALA A 949 49.66 -6.10 -3.72
C ALA A 949 49.19 -5.01 -2.73
N TYR A 950 49.28 -3.73 -3.10
CA TYR A 950 48.75 -2.60 -2.30
C TYR A 950 47.27 -2.30 -2.55
N ASN A 951 46.63 -3.00 -3.49
CA ASN A 951 45.24 -2.75 -3.85
C ASN A 951 44.29 -3.27 -2.76
N LYS A 952 43.79 -2.35 -1.92
CA LYS A 952 42.87 -2.67 -0.81
C LYS A 952 41.54 -3.25 -1.28
N ILE A 953 41.09 -2.93 -2.49
CA ILE A 953 39.83 -3.44 -3.05
C ILE A 953 39.98 -4.92 -3.40
N ALA A 954 41.08 -5.29 -4.06
CA ALA A 954 41.38 -6.68 -4.41
C ALA A 954 41.56 -7.56 -3.15
N PHE A 955 42.16 -7.01 -2.10
CA PHE A 955 42.25 -7.65 -0.78
C PHE A 955 40.90 -7.83 -0.09
N LEU A 956 40.07 -6.78 -0.04
CA LEU A 956 38.73 -6.83 0.58
C LEU A 956 37.79 -7.77 -0.19
N LEU A 957 37.87 -7.79 -1.52
CA LEU A 957 37.12 -8.70 -2.38
C LEU A 957 37.48 -10.15 -2.04
N GLN A 958 38.78 -10.46 -1.96
CA GLN A 958 39.28 -11.78 -1.58
C GLN A 958 38.77 -12.19 -0.18
N ILE A 959 39.05 -11.38 0.85
CA ILE A 959 38.78 -11.81 2.22
C ILE A 959 37.28 -11.96 2.51
N THR A 960 36.43 -11.10 1.93
CA THR A 960 34.99 -11.14 2.17
C THR A 960 34.35 -12.35 1.48
N THR A 961 34.70 -12.61 0.22
CA THR A 961 34.08 -13.69 -0.55
C THR A 961 34.58 -15.08 -0.13
N LEU A 962 35.87 -15.21 0.18
CA LEU A 962 36.42 -16.49 0.66
C LEU A 962 35.88 -16.87 2.05
N VAL A 963 35.49 -15.90 2.87
CA VAL A 963 34.82 -16.15 4.17
C VAL A 963 33.35 -16.57 3.97
N VAL A 964 32.66 -15.99 2.99
CA VAL A 964 31.23 -16.23 2.75
C VAL A 964 30.96 -17.55 2.00
N ALA A 965 31.82 -17.94 1.06
CA ALA A 965 31.56 -19.10 0.20
C ALA A 965 31.30 -20.43 0.94
N PRO A 966 32.04 -20.79 2.02
CA PRO A 966 31.80 -22.01 2.79
C PRO A 966 30.41 -22.16 3.39
N ILE A 967 29.72 -21.05 3.66
CA ILE A 967 28.36 -21.06 4.21
C ILE A 967 27.42 -21.80 3.25
N PHE A 968 27.63 -21.64 1.95
CA PHE A 968 26.82 -22.29 0.93
C PHE A 968 27.20 -23.77 0.75
N VAL A 969 28.46 -24.15 0.96
CA VAL A 969 28.87 -25.57 1.04
C VAL A 969 28.23 -26.25 2.25
N ALA A 970 28.25 -25.60 3.41
CA ALA A 970 27.62 -26.10 4.64
C ALA A 970 26.10 -26.25 4.47
N ALA A 971 25.44 -25.28 3.83
CA ALA A 971 24.02 -25.37 3.48
C ALA A 971 23.74 -26.54 2.51
N ALA A 972 24.60 -26.75 1.50
CA ALA A 972 24.46 -27.88 0.57
C ALA A 972 24.61 -29.24 1.29
N ILE A 973 25.54 -29.33 2.23
CA ILE A 973 25.73 -30.49 3.10
C ILE A 973 24.49 -30.73 3.98
N TYR A 974 23.91 -29.68 4.57
CA TYR A 974 22.70 -29.75 5.40
C TYR A 974 21.49 -30.26 4.62
N VAL A 975 21.29 -29.73 3.41
CA VAL A 975 20.22 -30.18 2.51
C VAL A 975 20.44 -31.64 2.07
N THR A 976 21.69 -32.03 1.78
CA THR A 976 22.05 -33.41 1.44
C THR A 976 21.77 -34.37 2.60
N LEU A 977 22.07 -33.95 3.83
CA LEU A 977 21.74 -34.71 5.03
C LEU A 977 20.22 -34.80 5.25
N GLY A 978 19.47 -33.72 5.01
CA GLY A 978 18.00 -33.73 5.03
C GLY A 978 17.40 -34.75 4.06
N TYR A 979 17.99 -34.91 2.87
CA TYR A 979 17.60 -35.96 1.92
C TYR A 979 17.96 -37.36 2.42
N LEU A 980 19.15 -37.55 3.00
CA LEU A 980 19.56 -38.83 3.60
C LEU A 980 18.69 -39.22 4.82
N ILE A 981 18.27 -38.24 5.63
CA ILE A 981 17.37 -38.41 6.78
C ILE A 981 15.96 -38.79 6.31
N LYS A 982 15.45 -38.16 5.25
CA LYS A 982 14.17 -38.54 4.62
C LYS A 982 14.22 -39.93 4.01
N ALA A 983 15.32 -40.28 3.33
CA ALA A 983 15.54 -41.62 2.77
C ALA A 983 15.73 -42.69 3.87
N ALA A 984 16.11 -42.30 5.09
CA ALA A 984 16.26 -43.18 6.26
C ALA A 984 15.10 -43.09 7.27
N GLY A 985 14.05 -42.30 6.99
CA GLY A 985 12.81 -42.26 7.77
C GLY A 985 12.91 -41.79 9.23
N GLY A 986 13.68 -40.74 9.57
CA GLY A 986 13.78 -40.31 10.97
C GLY A 986 14.27 -38.88 11.21
N GLY A 987 13.37 -37.89 11.17
CA GLY A 987 13.66 -36.51 11.57
C GLY A 987 12.94 -36.15 12.87
N GLY A 988 13.66 -36.00 13.99
CA GLY A 988 13.01 -35.58 15.24
C GLY A 988 13.86 -35.32 16.49
N LEU A 989 15.21 -35.40 16.50
CA LEU A 989 15.95 -35.46 17.79
C LEU A 989 17.27 -34.67 17.83
N ALA A 990 17.27 -33.35 17.57
CA ALA A 990 18.53 -32.63 17.42
C ALA A 990 18.50 -31.12 17.78
N SER A 991 18.26 -30.76 19.04
CA SER A 991 18.61 -29.41 19.54
C SER A 991 18.95 -29.43 21.03
N GLY A 992 20.19 -29.10 21.39
CA GLY A 992 20.61 -28.94 22.78
C GLY A 992 22.11 -28.63 22.98
N ALA A 993 22.36 -27.42 23.51
CA ALA A 993 23.51 -26.96 24.32
C ALA A 993 24.76 -26.34 23.64
N ALA A 994 24.98 -25.04 23.90
CA ALA A 994 26.21 -24.52 24.54
C ALA A 994 26.07 -23.03 24.96
N ASN A 995 26.70 -22.66 26.08
CA ASN A 995 26.58 -21.37 26.79
C ASN A 995 27.99 -20.83 27.19
N LYS A 996 28.09 -19.52 27.48
CA LYS A 996 29.23 -18.69 28.04
C LYS A 996 30.31 -18.22 27.04
N GLY A 997 30.82 -16.98 27.00
CA GLY A 997 30.62 -15.70 27.72
C GLY A 997 31.69 -14.65 27.27
N LYS A 998 31.27 -13.37 27.22
CA LYS A 998 31.85 -11.99 27.00
C LYS A 998 33.39 -11.76 27.15
N ASP A 999 34.07 -10.75 26.57
CA ASP A 999 33.76 -9.31 26.38
C ASP A 999 34.73 -8.60 25.36
N THR A 1000 34.29 -7.44 24.82
CA THR A 1000 34.66 -6.34 23.86
C THR A 1000 36.09 -6.03 23.34
N LYS A 1001 36.21 -5.83 22.00
CA LYS A 1001 37.20 -5.08 21.15
C LYS A 1001 36.86 -5.35 19.65
N PRO A 1002 36.07 -4.53 18.93
CA PRO A 1002 34.89 -5.06 18.20
C PRO A 1002 35.06 -5.52 16.73
N GLY A 1003 36.06 -5.07 15.96
CA GLY A 1003 36.14 -5.38 14.52
C GLY A 1003 36.72 -6.76 14.16
N ALA A 1004 37.80 -7.17 14.81
CA ALA A 1004 38.36 -8.53 14.66
C ALA A 1004 37.44 -9.58 15.33
N LYS A 1005 36.78 -9.20 16.42
CA LYS A 1005 35.79 -10.05 17.10
C LYS A 1005 34.59 -10.35 16.21
N LEU A 1006 34.15 -9.44 15.34
CA LEU A 1006 33.06 -9.70 14.39
C LEU A 1006 33.39 -10.80 13.36
N MET A 1007 34.60 -10.78 12.76
CA MET A 1007 35.05 -11.86 11.86
C MET A 1007 35.28 -13.18 12.60
N VAL A 1008 35.91 -13.12 13.79
CA VAL A 1008 36.17 -14.29 14.63
C VAL A 1008 34.86 -14.88 15.16
N SER A 1009 33.86 -14.08 15.51
CA SER A 1009 32.52 -14.54 15.95
C SER A 1009 31.76 -15.25 14.84
N GLY A 1010 31.85 -14.79 13.58
CA GLY A 1010 31.26 -15.50 12.44
C GLY A 1010 31.86 -16.90 12.24
N ILE A 1011 33.17 -17.03 12.42
CA ILE A 1011 33.88 -18.31 12.25
C ILE A 1011 33.73 -19.21 13.47
N ILE A 1012 33.71 -18.66 14.70
CA ILE A 1012 33.38 -19.42 15.92
C ILE A 1012 31.94 -19.93 15.83
N PHE A 1013 31.00 -19.13 15.36
CA PHE A 1013 29.62 -19.57 15.13
C PHE A 1013 29.57 -20.66 14.05
N GLN A 1014 30.32 -20.51 12.96
CA GLN A 1014 30.45 -21.55 11.93
C GLN A 1014 31.09 -22.83 12.49
N LEU A 1015 32.08 -22.73 13.37
CA LEU A 1015 32.70 -23.87 14.04
C LEU A 1015 31.74 -24.56 15.00
N VAL A 1016 31.04 -23.82 15.87
CA VAL A 1016 30.03 -24.36 16.79
C VAL A 1016 28.91 -25.04 16.02
N SER A 1017 28.37 -24.38 14.99
CA SER A 1017 27.35 -24.96 14.10
C SER A 1017 27.86 -26.21 13.39
N MET A 1018 29.13 -26.25 12.97
CA MET A 1018 29.73 -27.41 12.32
C MET A 1018 30.08 -28.53 13.31
N THR A 1019 30.43 -28.22 14.56
CA THR A 1019 30.63 -29.20 15.64
C THR A 1019 29.31 -29.85 16.02
N ASP A 1020 28.25 -29.06 16.15
CA ASP A 1020 26.88 -29.56 16.35
C ASP A 1020 26.48 -30.45 15.17
N PHE A 1021 26.76 -29.99 13.94
CA PHE A 1021 26.50 -30.77 12.73
C PHE A 1021 27.27 -32.10 12.68
N CYS A 1022 28.57 -32.10 12.97
CA CYS A 1022 29.40 -33.31 13.05
C CYS A 1022 28.86 -34.29 14.10
N THR A 1023 28.37 -33.77 15.23
CA THR A 1023 27.78 -34.55 16.31
C THR A 1023 26.48 -35.19 15.88
N LEU A 1024 25.59 -34.43 15.23
CA LEU A 1024 24.33 -34.94 14.67
C LEU A 1024 24.55 -35.96 13.55
N PHE A 1025 25.55 -35.73 12.70
CA PHE A 1025 25.93 -36.65 11.63
C PHE A 1025 26.54 -37.94 12.18
N ALA A 1026 27.40 -37.86 13.20
CA ALA A 1026 27.93 -39.04 13.90
C ALA A 1026 26.82 -39.83 14.58
N ILE A 1027 25.85 -39.16 15.23
CA ILE A 1027 24.65 -39.79 15.80
C ILE A 1027 23.82 -40.48 14.71
N PHE A 1028 23.65 -39.85 13.54
CA PHE A 1028 22.96 -40.47 12.39
C PHE A 1028 23.70 -41.72 11.88
N VAL A 1029 25.02 -41.68 11.70
CA VAL A 1029 25.84 -42.83 11.26
C VAL A 1029 25.81 -43.96 12.29
N LEU A 1030 25.82 -43.64 13.59
CA LEU A 1030 25.72 -44.63 14.67
C LEU A 1030 24.32 -45.25 14.74
N ARG A 1031 23.26 -44.47 14.53
CA ARG A 1031 21.86 -44.95 14.55
C ARG A 1031 21.44 -45.69 13.28
N THR A 1032 22.19 -45.54 12.19
CA THR A 1032 21.96 -46.27 10.92
C THR A 1032 22.81 -47.54 10.80
N ARG A 1033 23.70 -47.83 11.77
CA ARG A 1033 24.40 -49.12 11.89
C ARG A 1033 23.39 -50.24 12.12
N GLY A 1034 23.04 -50.95 11.04
CA GLY A 1034 22.10 -52.07 11.04
C GLY A 1034 21.10 -52.05 9.88
N ARG A 1035 21.02 -50.95 9.12
CA ARG A 1035 20.16 -50.84 7.92
C ARG A 1035 20.98 -51.02 6.63
N GLU A 1036 20.46 -51.76 5.66
CA GLU A 1036 21.13 -51.96 4.36
C GLU A 1036 21.12 -50.67 3.53
N LEU A 1037 22.19 -49.87 3.65
CA LEU A 1037 22.39 -48.69 2.80
C LEU A 1037 22.78 -49.11 1.38
N THR A 1038 22.17 -48.46 0.38
CA THR A 1038 22.53 -48.68 -1.03
C THR A 1038 23.95 -48.19 -1.32
N LYS A 1039 24.57 -48.73 -2.38
CA LYS A 1039 25.94 -48.36 -2.77
C LYS A 1039 26.08 -46.83 -3.03
N GLY A 1040 25.06 -46.20 -3.61
CA GLY A 1040 25.00 -44.75 -3.83
C GLY A 1040 24.94 -43.95 -2.54
N GLN A 1041 24.10 -44.36 -1.59
CA GLN A 1041 24.00 -43.72 -0.27
C GLN A 1041 25.32 -43.80 0.52
N ARG A 1042 26.03 -44.93 0.46
CA ARG A 1042 27.34 -45.08 1.12
C ARG A 1042 28.40 -44.13 0.53
N PHE A 1043 28.44 -43.97 -0.79
CA PHE A 1043 29.38 -43.05 -1.42
C PHE A 1043 29.06 -41.58 -1.11
N VAL A 1044 27.79 -41.20 -1.05
CA VAL A 1044 27.39 -39.84 -0.64
C VAL A 1044 27.72 -39.59 0.83
N ILE A 1045 27.58 -40.59 1.70
CA ILE A 1045 28.00 -40.51 3.11
C ILE A 1045 29.52 -40.29 3.20
N TYR A 1046 30.35 -41.04 2.45
CA TYR A 1046 31.80 -40.84 2.44
C TYR A 1046 32.21 -39.47 1.87
N ALA A 1047 31.54 -39.01 0.82
CA ALA A 1047 31.76 -37.68 0.26
C ALA A 1047 31.42 -36.58 1.27
N THR A 1048 30.30 -36.74 1.98
CA THR A 1048 29.85 -35.81 3.03
C THR A 1048 30.83 -35.78 4.20
N ILE A 1049 31.30 -36.94 4.69
CA ILE A 1049 32.32 -37.02 5.75
C ILE A 1049 33.60 -36.32 5.31
N THR A 1050 34.07 -36.60 4.11
CA THR A 1050 35.30 -36.01 3.57
C THR A 1050 35.16 -34.49 3.48
N SER A 1051 34.06 -34.00 2.91
CA SER A 1051 33.79 -32.57 2.78
C SER A 1051 33.73 -31.87 4.15
N VAL A 1052 33.02 -32.45 5.11
CA VAL A 1052 32.91 -31.92 6.48
C VAL A 1052 34.27 -31.84 7.17
N VAL A 1053 35.10 -32.88 7.08
CA VAL A 1053 36.44 -32.89 7.71
C VAL A 1053 37.32 -31.77 7.16
N PHE A 1054 37.37 -31.60 5.84
CA PHE A 1054 38.20 -30.56 5.23
C PHE A 1054 37.67 -29.15 5.48
N VAL A 1055 36.34 -28.95 5.51
CA VAL A 1055 35.73 -27.67 5.93
C VAL A 1055 36.05 -27.38 7.40
N TYR A 1056 36.03 -28.39 8.27
CA TYR A 1056 36.31 -28.24 9.70
C TYR A 1056 37.78 -27.88 9.95
N ILE A 1057 38.72 -28.56 9.26
CA ILE A 1057 40.17 -28.23 9.29
C ILE A 1057 40.39 -26.77 8.86
N ARG A 1058 39.74 -26.33 7.78
CA ARG A 1058 39.79 -24.93 7.34
C ARG A 1058 39.26 -23.97 8.39
N CYS A 1059 38.10 -24.26 9.00
CA CYS A 1059 37.49 -23.38 9.98
C CYS A 1059 38.40 -23.22 11.22
N ILE A 1060 39.05 -24.29 11.67
CA ILE A 1060 40.06 -24.24 12.74
C ILE A 1060 41.23 -23.35 12.29
N TYR A 1061 41.80 -23.60 11.10
CA TYR A 1061 42.89 -22.80 10.57
C TYR A 1061 42.56 -21.30 10.52
N ARG A 1062 41.40 -20.92 9.95
CA ARG A 1062 40.97 -19.51 9.87
C ARG A 1062 40.69 -18.88 11.21
N THR A 1063 40.18 -19.64 12.18
CA THR A 1063 39.99 -19.14 13.54
C THR A 1063 41.33 -18.79 14.18
N VAL A 1064 42.31 -19.69 14.08
CA VAL A 1064 43.64 -19.46 14.65
C VAL A 1064 44.37 -18.33 13.90
N GLU A 1065 44.30 -18.30 12.57
CA GLU A 1065 44.90 -17.26 11.73
C GLU A 1065 44.36 -15.86 12.07
N LEU A 1066 43.05 -15.71 12.28
CA LEU A 1066 42.43 -14.42 12.60
C LEU A 1066 42.58 -14.03 14.09
N LEU A 1067 42.73 -15.00 14.99
CA LEU A 1067 43.06 -14.76 16.40
C LEU A 1067 44.51 -14.25 16.58
N GLU A 1068 45.45 -14.66 15.71
CA GLU A 1068 46.81 -14.11 15.67
C GLU A 1068 46.85 -12.63 15.20
N GLY A 1069 45.78 -12.14 14.58
CA GLY A 1069 45.66 -10.76 14.09
C GLY A 1069 46.42 -10.50 12.79
N TRP A 1070 46.34 -9.26 12.28
CA TRP A 1070 46.82 -8.91 10.93
C TRP A 1070 48.34 -9.06 10.73
N ASP A 1071 49.09 -9.13 11.83
CA ASP A 1071 50.54 -9.31 11.83
C ASP A 1071 51.01 -10.75 12.11
N GLY A 1072 50.07 -11.69 12.25
CA GLY A 1072 50.31 -13.09 12.58
C GLY A 1072 51.15 -13.87 11.56
N LYS A 1073 51.88 -14.88 12.04
CA LYS A 1073 52.81 -15.68 11.21
C LYS A 1073 52.04 -16.55 10.20
N LEU A 1074 50.84 -17.03 10.57
CA LEU A 1074 49.97 -17.82 9.70
C LEU A 1074 49.46 -17.01 8.50
N MET A 1075 49.16 -15.72 8.69
CA MET A 1075 48.65 -14.86 7.62
C MET A 1075 49.77 -14.34 6.71
N LYS A 1076 51.00 -14.16 7.23
CA LYS A 1076 52.17 -13.71 6.45
C LYS A 1076 52.88 -14.83 5.67
N THR A 1077 52.43 -16.08 5.80
CA THR A 1077 53.08 -17.24 5.16
C THR A 1077 52.14 -17.92 4.16
N GLU A 1078 52.39 -17.71 2.86
CA GLU A 1078 51.48 -18.15 1.78
C GLU A 1078 51.17 -19.66 1.77
N GLY A 1079 52.13 -20.50 2.13
CA GLY A 1079 51.97 -21.97 2.09
C GLY A 1079 50.82 -22.49 2.94
N TYR A 1080 50.60 -21.91 4.13
CA TYR A 1080 49.50 -22.31 5.01
C TYR A 1080 48.14 -21.91 4.44
N PHE A 1081 48.04 -20.73 3.85
CA PHE A 1081 46.82 -20.26 3.20
C PHE A 1081 46.44 -21.17 2.02
N ILE A 1082 47.40 -21.54 1.18
CA ILE A 1082 47.14 -22.41 0.03
C ILE A 1082 46.68 -23.80 0.49
N GLY A 1083 47.41 -24.41 1.44
CA GLY A 1083 47.13 -25.78 1.89
C GLY A 1083 45.88 -25.92 2.78
N LEU A 1084 45.72 -25.04 3.76
CA LEU A 1084 44.70 -25.17 4.80
C LEU A 1084 43.42 -24.37 4.51
N ASP A 1085 43.43 -23.47 3.53
CA ASP A 1085 42.24 -22.74 3.08
C ASP A 1085 41.80 -23.19 1.68
N GLY A 1086 42.66 -22.98 0.68
CA GLY A 1086 42.33 -23.25 -0.73
C GLY A 1086 42.15 -24.73 -1.04
N VAL A 1087 43.16 -25.56 -0.73
CA VAL A 1087 43.12 -27.01 -1.04
C VAL A 1087 42.00 -27.69 -0.26
N CYS A 1088 41.80 -27.35 1.02
CA CYS A 1088 40.75 -27.93 1.84
C CYS A 1088 39.35 -27.77 1.22
N ILE A 1089 39.05 -26.59 0.65
CA ILE A 1089 37.72 -26.32 0.08
C ILE A 1089 37.59 -26.82 -1.34
N ALA A 1090 38.67 -26.75 -2.11
CA ALA A 1090 38.71 -27.42 -3.41
C ALA A 1090 38.37 -28.91 -3.25
N VAL A 1091 38.98 -29.60 -2.28
CA VAL A 1091 38.67 -31.01 -1.98
C VAL A 1091 37.23 -31.17 -1.49
N ALA A 1092 36.76 -30.30 -0.59
CA ALA A 1092 35.40 -30.36 -0.04
C ALA A 1092 34.29 -30.20 -1.09
N ILE A 1093 34.56 -29.48 -2.18
CA ILE A 1093 33.63 -29.28 -3.30
C ILE A 1093 33.83 -30.37 -4.36
N LEU A 1094 35.08 -30.67 -4.74
CA LEU A 1094 35.40 -31.65 -5.79
C LEU A 1094 34.89 -33.05 -5.47
N VAL A 1095 34.85 -33.44 -4.18
CA VAL A 1095 34.30 -34.74 -3.78
C VAL A 1095 32.82 -34.91 -4.18
N PHE A 1096 32.05 -33.82 -4.23
CA PHE A 1096 30.66 -33.82 -4.71
C PHE A 1096 30.52 -33.70 -6.23
N CYS A 1097 31.60 -33.38 -6.96
CA CYS A 1097 31.62 -33.58 -8.41
C CYS A 1097 31.76 -35.07 -8.76
N ILE A 1098 32.52 -35.83 -7.95
CA ILE A 1098 32.75 -37.27 -8.16
C ILE A 1098 31.56 -38.09 -7.63
N PHE A 1099 31.04 -37.75 -6.45
CA PHE A 1099 29.94 -38.45 -5.78
C PHE A 1099 28.72 -37.52 -5.65
N ASP A 1100 28.15 -37.15 -6.79
CA ASP A 1100 27.06 -36.17 -6.88
C ASP A 1100 25.77 -36.66 -6.18
N PRO A 1101 25.32 -36.01 -5.09
CA PRO A 1101 24.12 -36.42 -4.36
C PRO A 1101 22.85 -36.33 -5.19
N ALA A 1102 22.78 -35.39 -6.15
CA ALA A 1102 21.62 -35.23 -7.01
C ALA A 1102 21.48 -36.38 -8.02
N VAL A 1103 22.55 -37.13 -8.26
CA VAL A 1103 22.55 -38.31 -9.14
C VAL A 1103 22.44 -39.60 -8.34
N LEU A 1104 23.15 -39.69 -7.21
CA LEU A 1104 23.25 -40.91 -6.41
C LEU A 1104 22.07 -41.12 -5.45
N LEU A 1105 21.24 -40.09 -5.20
CA LEU A 1105 20.04 -40.14 -4.35
C LEU A 1105 18.72 -39.92 -5.14
N ASP A 1106 18.74 -40.03 -6.46
CA ASP A 1106 17.58 -39.75 -7.31
C ASP A 1106 16.47 -40.81 -7.12
N HIS A 1107 15.28 -40.38 -6.69
CA HIS A 1107 14.15 -41.24 -6.30
C HIS A 1107 13.32 -41.78 -7.47
N ASP A 1108 13.54 -41.31 -8.71
CA ASP A 1108 12.75 -41.68 -9.90
C ASP A 1108 12.99 -43.12 -10.43
N LYS A 1109 13.68 -43.97 -9.65
CA LYS A 1109 13.91 -45.39 -9.95
C LYS A 1109 13.50 -46.36 -8.84
N GLN A 1110 12.69 -45.93 -7.87
CA GLN A 1110 12.03 -46.85 -6.94
C GLN A 1110 10.52 -46.91 -7.25
N PRO A 1111 9.90 -48.11 -7.29
CA PRO A 1111 8.50 -48.26 -7.63
C PRO A 1111 7.62 -47.49 -6.65
N GLU A 1112 6.60 -46.81 -7.17
CA GLU A 1112 5.61 -46.07 -6.39
C GLU A 1112 4.99 -46.97 -5.30
N LEU A 1113 5.25 -46.62 -4.04
CA LEU A 1113 4.42 -47.08 -2.94
C LEU A 1113 3.20 -46.15 -2.87
N SER A 1114 2.08 -46.63 -3.38
CA SER A 1114 0.80 -45.93 -3.34
C SER A 1114 0.38 -45.68 -1.88
N PHE A 1115 -0.16 -44.49 -1.61
CA PHE A 1115 -0.55 -44.00 -0.28
C PHE A 1115 -1.72 -44.76 0.38
N ASN A 1116 -2.20 -45.86 -0.20
CA ASN A 1116 -3.38 -46.61 0.27
C ASN A 1116 -3.07 -47.80 1.20
N GLU A 1117 -1.80 -48.13 1.50
CA GLU A 1117 -1.45 -49.30 2.33
C GLU A 1117 -0.92 -48.98 3.74
N LEU A 1118 -0.87 -47.72 4.18
CA LEU A 1118 -0.57 -47.39 5.59
C LEU A 1118 -1.84 -47.28 6.43
N ASN A 1119 -2.61 -48.36 6.42
CA ASN A 1119 -3.66 -48.62 7.40
C ASN A 1119 -3.07 -49.58 8.44
N ILE A 1120 -2.55 -49.05 9.55
CA ILE A 1120 -2.29 -49.84 10.77
C ILE A 1120 -2.99 -49.14 11.92
N GLY A 1121 -4.29 -49.43 12.03
CA GLY A 1121 -4.90 -49.60 13.33
C GLY A 1121 -4.38 -50.88 13.99
N SER A 1122 -4.33 -50.86 15.32
CA SER A 1122 -4.04 -51.96 16.26
C SER A 1122 -2.59 -52.45 16.35
N ALA A 1123 -1.89 -52.02 17.41
CA ALA A 1123 -1.41 -52.89 18.51
C ALA A 1123 -0.46 -52.12 19.45
N LYS A 1124 -0.97 -51.83 20.66
CA LYS A 1124 -0.32 -51.35 21.90
C LYS A 1124 0.54 -50.08 21.86
#